data_AF-A2QML4-F1
#
_entry.id   AF-A2QML4-F1
#
_cell.length_a   1.000
_cell.length_b   1.000
_cell.length_c   1.000
_cell.angle_alpha   90.00
_cell.angle_beta   90.00
_cell.angle_gamma   90.00
#
_symmetry.space_group_name_H-M   'P 1'
#
loop_
_entity.id
_entity.type
_entity.pdbx_description
1 polymer ?
#
loop_
_entity_poly.entity_id
_entity_poly.type
_entity_poly.pdbx_seq_one_letter_code
_entity_poly.pdbx_strand_id
1 'polypeptide(L)'
;MHRRSSGSPAEDDAEESLAPVSRTPTDPSPAPQVLDPPEKSRPQAAARTGTSFDLRRDASNPRSRNSSLWRTSSSSTESRSSAVMMPLASQRLPMEASPDGHLRFRPSRLRSPWPVSILTALTTLVASIFLFFILRSFSERQIGGDGCGIPVMSPTFLRMVGFDTEHTRFASKYNLFLYREEGVDPYNQENLGLNGAPVLFLPGNAGSYRQVRSLAAEASRHYADVVRHDEERLKSGTRSLDFFMIDFNEDLAAFHGQTLLDQAEYVNEAVSYILSLYHDPRRSRRDPGLPDPSAVILIGHSMGGIVARTALTMTNYQANSVNTIVTMSAPHAKPPVSFESDIVHTYKQINDYWREAYSQTWANNNPLWHLTLISIAGGSRDTVVPSDYASISSLVPDTHGFTVFTSTIPDVWIGMDHLSITWCDQFRKAIIKSLFDVVDVRRASQTKPRAERMRIFKKWYLTGLEPTAERTLPQKEPSTLLTLEDSTNLILPQGQRLILRELGHSPNTNVHLLPVPPQGVSGKKFTLLTDQKLDHPGEQGTLEVLFCSVFPLHNGKFASVFSMNMDFSGSSAGSTRLACKNAAEDGIHLPASTRTSKQAYDRTSPFSYLQYDLEDLVEHQFVAVVDKARSPTRGWVVAEFSDSSDSVIRARVGLGGLLSAGLKMRLPANRPMLTEVKVPALHSSLLNYKLKIVRRGYGEQPELFAPLLRQSIPDPHESKFFVNVKQVNVNLHGVAPFMPPPLREQASLGGVSFQMWTDPSSESTVDISLSVDVLGSLGELVMRYRTVFAAFPILVIALVLRKQFQVYDETGYFITFAEGLDSTLRSSLPILLLAMSLLASSLATSTTLPPSDDPFHWRTNSTESPIDFTKNDLLLGSQDAFFWFLVPIFGLISVGVCVMMNYVALSLLSVLSFFYGLLNSKSGYIKRDDKGNLPTFSTPTPRRRLINTAVLLLLVATTIPYQFAYMVACIVQLATCVRAQWHAKETKSTTHYNFANFTYSIFLLMLWILPINILVLLVWAHNLVVHWFMPFSSHHNVLSVMPFILLVEAMTTGTMVPRVSTRLKNITSLLLFALAIYSAVYGVSYGYLLHHLTNLFAAWLVGIYLFSSGFSPRRLWRILEGDDASSPPESGSHVKKKP
;
A
#
# COMPACT_ATOMS: atom_id res chain seq x y z
N MET A 1 0.70 0.75 -33.37
CA MET A 1 0.60 1.66 -34.54
C MET A 1 -0.19 0.96 -35.64
N HIS A 2 -1.48 1.28 -35.81
CA HIS A 2 -2.24 1.08 -37.06
C HIS A 2 -3.63 1.73 -36.92
N ARG A 3 -3.89 2.79 -37.70
CA ARG A 3 -5.23 3.37 -37.90
C ARG A 3 -5.93 2.62 -39.03
N ARG A 4 -7.25 2.38 -38.90
CA ARG A 4 -8.23 2.57 -40.00
C ARG A 4 -9.51 3.18 -39.43
N SER A 5 -10.31 3.76 -40.32
CA SER A 5 -11.32 4.80 -40.03
C SER A 5 -12.64 4.48 -40.72
N SER A 6 -13.74 5.01 -40.16
CA SER A 6 -14.98 5.50 -40.81
C SER A 6 -15.76 4.61 -41.81
N GLY A 7 -17.08 4.52 -41.62
CA GLY A 7 -18.00 4.00 -42.64
C GLY A 7 -19.46 3.77 -42.19
N SER A 8 -20.18 4.84 -41.87
CA SER A 8 -21.66 4.91 -41.94
C SER A 8 -22.03 5.79 -43.17
N PRO A 9 -23.30 5.99 -43.59
CA PRO A 9 -24.59 5.56 -43.01
C PRO A 9 -25.61 4.95 -44.02
N ALA A 10 -26.80 4.59 -43.54
CA ALA A 10 -28.06 4.64 -44.30
C ALA A 10 -29.28 4.58 -43.34
N GLU A 11 -30.15 5.58 -43.43
CA GLU A 11 -31.56 5.58 -43.01
C GLU A 11 -32.38 4.78 -44.07
N ASP A 12 -33.67 4.43 -43.98
CA ASP A 12 -34.77 4.87 -43.11
C ASP A 12 -35.95 3.83 -43.09
N ASP A 13 -37.09 4.21 -42.50
CA ASP A 13 -38.50 3.76 -42.75
C ASP A 13 -39.22 2.67 -41.89
N ALA A 14 -40.31 3.17 -41.26
CA ALA A 14 -41.69 2.61 -41.18
C ALA A 14 -42.15 1.64 -40.04
N GLU A 15 -42.53 2.25 -38.91
CA GLU A 15 -43.84 2.21 -38.20
C GLU A 15 -44.81 0.99 -38.14
N GLU A 16 -45.38 0.82 -36.92
CA GLU A 16 -46.76 0.38 -36.57
C GLU A 16 -47.27 -1.07 -36.89
N SER A 17 -48.15 -1.74 -36.12
CA SER A 17 -48.83 -1.42 -34.84
C SER A 17 -49.47 -2.65 -34.14
N LEU A 18 -49.84 -2.47 -32.86
CA LEU A 18 -50.93 -3.13 -32.07
C LEU A 18 -50.89 -4.63 -31.64
N ALA A 19 -51.25 -4.83 -30.36
CA ALA A 19 -51.60 -6.11 -29.69
C ALA A 19 -53.15 -6.34 -29.76
N PRO A 20 -53.87 -7.27 -29.03
CA PRO A 20 -53.68 -7.72 -27.63
C PRO A 20 -54.15 -9.18 -27.24
N VAL A 21 -54.30 -9.42 -25.92
CA VAL A 21 -55.24 -10.35 -25.21
C VAL A 21 -54.68 -11.62 -24.48
N SER A 22 -54.29 -11.39 -23.22
CA SER A 22 -54.59 -12.12 -21.95
C SER A 22 -54.84 -13.65 -21.87
N ARG A 23 -54.38 -14.26 -20.74
CA ARG A 23 -55.26 -14.83 -19.68
C ARG A 23 -54.50 -15.21 -18.37
N THR A 24 -55.11 -14.87 -17.23
CA THR A 24 -54.87 -15.34 -15.83
C THR A 24 -56.14 -16.12 -15.36
N PRO A 25 -56.30 -16.67 -14.12
CA PRO A 25 -55.57 -16.55 -12.83
C PRO A 25 -55.10 -17.95 -12.28
N THR A 26 -54.86 -18.29 -10.99
CA THR A 26 -55.21 -17.72 -9.65
C THR A 26 -54.26 -18.22 -8.52
N ASP A 27 -54.34 -17.58 -7.35
CA ASP A 27 -53.80 -17.97 -6.02
C ASP A 27 -54.71 -19.01 -5.29
N PRO A 28 -54.40 -19.62 -4.10
CA PRO A 28 -53.65 -19.03 -2.96
C PRO A 28 -52.68 -19.92 -2.12
N SER A 29 -52.05 -19.27 -1.13
CA SER A 29 -51.30 -19.80 0.06
C SER A 29 -52.17 -20.68 1.02
N PRO A 30 -51.65 -21.42 2.05
CA PRO A 30 -50.45 -21.17 2.89
C PRO A 30 -49.60 -22.40 3.35
N ALA A 31 -48.69 -22.19 4.32
CA ALA A 31 -47.74 -23.17 4.92
C ALA A 31 -48.33 -23.86 6.20
N PRO A 32 -47.57 -24.60 7.08
CA PRO A 32 -46.25 -25.27 7.01
C PRO A 32 -46.23 -26.72 7.63
N GLN A 33 -45.01 -27.29 7.84
CA GLN A 33 -44.60 -28.30 8.87
C GLN A 33 -44.66 -29.85 8.63
N VAL A 34 -43.47 -30.47 8.81
CA VAL A 34 -43.13 -31.71 9.58
C VAL A 34 -43.72 -33.08 9.15
N LEU A 35 -42.87 -34.01 8.68
CA LEU A 35 -42.49 -35.28 9.36
C LEU A 35 -41.40 -36.10 8.60
N ASP A 36 -40.57 -36.83 9.36
CA ASP A 36 -39.55 -37.85 8.99
C ASP A 36 -40.19 -39.15 8.39
N PRO A 37 -39.49 -40.23 7.90
CA PRO A 37 -38.24 -40.83 8.43
C PRO A 37 -37.32 -41.58 7.38
N PRO A 38 -36.49 -42.64 7.68
CA PRO A 38 -35.04 -42.44 7.86
C PRO A 38 -34.13 -43.56 7.25
N GLU A 39 -32.92 -43.73 7.84
CA GLU A 39 -31.86 -44.75 7.62
C GLU A 39 -30.72 -44.38 6.63
N LYS A 40 -29.42 -44.62 6.91
CA LYS A 40 -28.75 -45.23 8.08
C LYS A 40 -27.33 -44.64 8.26
N SER A 41 -26.75 -44.79 9.46
CA SER A 41 -25.51 -44.12 9.90
C SER A 41 -24.51 -45.08 10.57
N ARG A 42 -23.41 -44.50 11.11
CA ARG A 42 -22.47 -45.02 12.15
C ARG A 42 -21.20 -45.78 11.69
N PRO A 43 -20.15 -45.90 12.55
CA PRO A 43 -20.09 -45.58 14.00
C PRO A 43 -18.92 -44.71 14.53
N GLN A 44 -19.10 -44.22 15.76
CA GLN A 44 -18.02 -43.94 16.71
C GLN A 44 -18.46 -44.19 18.18
N ALA A 45 -17.45 -44.50 19.02
CA ALA A 45 -17.31 -44.24 20.47
C ALA A 45 -17.92 -45.17 21.56
N ALA A 46 -17.02 -45.58 22.47
CA ALA A 46 -17.13 -45.69 23.93
C ALA A 46 -15.69 -45.45 24.48
N ALA A 47 -15.35 -44.66 25.51
CA ALA A 47 -15.84 -44.51 26.90
C ALA A 47 -15.54 -45.76 27.77
N ARG A 48 -15.01 -45.70 29.01
CA ARG A 48 -14.65 -44.57 29.93
C ARG A 48 -13.74 -45.07 31.09
N THR A 49 -13.42 -44.20 32.07
CA THR A 49 -12.65 -44.42 33.35
C THR A 49 -11.13 -44.64 33.18
N GLY A 50 -10.19 -44.03 33.92
CA GLY A 50 -10.22 -43.22 35.16
C GLY A 50 -9.64 -44.02 36.34
N THR A 51 -8.71 -43.56 37.21
CA THR A 51 -8.09 -42.23 37.47
C THR A 51 -6.81 -42.40 38.32
N SER A 52 -6.11 -41.28 38.60
CA SER A 52 -5.25 -40.99 39.78
C SER A 52 -3.75 -41.33 39.74
N PHE A 53 -3.02 -40.54 40.54
CA PHE A 53 -1.59 -40.26 40.54
C PHE A 53 -0.89 -40.82 41.79
N ASP A 54 0.44 -40.83 41.73
CA ASP A 54 1.39 -40.44 42.79
C ASP A 54 2.05 -41.41 43.81
N LEU A 55 3.39 -41.27 43.80
CA LEU A 55 4.34 -41.10 44.92
C LEU A 55 5.04 -42.26 45.68
N ARG A 56 6.37 -42.08 45.70
CA ARG A 56 7.38 -42.34 46.76
C ARG A 56 7.93 -43.75 47.05
N ARG A 57 9.19 -43.91 46.61
CA ARG A 57 10.38 -44.34 47.40
C ARG A 57 10.16 -44.64 48.90
N ASP A 58 10.76 -45.73 49.36
CA ASP A 58 12.05 -45.63 50.09
C ASP A 58 12.87 -46.94 50.03
N ALA A 59 14.07 -46.95 50.62
CA ALA A 59 15.16 -47.87 50.28
C ALA A 59 15.69 -48.73 51.44
N SER A 60 16.29 -49.89 51.13
CA SER A 60 17.37 -50.48 51.95
C SER A 60 18.28 -51.43 51.15
N ASN A 61 19.58 -51.16 51.31
CA ASN A 61 20.81 -51.80 50.80
C ASN A 61 21.13 -53.15 51.55
N PRO A 62 22.29 -53.85 51.45
CA PRO A 62 23.50 -53.68 50.60
C PRO A 62 24.26 -54.97 50.11
N ARG A 63 25.43 -54.76 49.45
CA ARG A 63 26.60 -55.68 49.21
C ARG A 63 26.45 -56.82 48.16
N SER A 64 27.49 -57.33 47.46
CA SER A 64 28.80 -56.77 47.01
C SER A 64 29.56 -57.77 46.08
N ARG A 65 30.43 -57.25 45.19
CA ARG A 65 31.67 -57.88 44.61
C ARG A 65 31.64 -59.05 43.58
N ASN A 66 32.26 -58.74 42.43
CA ASN A 66 33.37 -59.44 41.72
C ASN A 66 33.24 -60.76 40.91
N SER A 67 33.64 -60.62 39.64
CA SER A 67 34.61 -61.44 38.84
C SER A 67 34.32 -62.89 38.39
N SER A 68 34.14 -63.03 37.07
CA SER A 68 34.79 -63.97 36.12
C SER A 68 35.32 -65.35 36.56
N LEU A 69 34.97 -66.41 35.82
CA LEU A 69 35.87 -67.13 34.88
C LEU A 69 35.19 -68.28 34.09
N TRP A 70 35.91 -68.86 33.12
CA TRP A 70 35.46 -69.85 32.12
C TRP A 70 35.44 -71.31 32.64
N ARG A 71 34.63 -72.22 32.02
CA ARG A 71 35.11 -73.34 31.15
C ARG A 71 34.05 -74.36 30.67
N THR A 72 34.11 -74.66 29.36
CA THR A 72 34.02 -75.95 28.63
C THR A 72 33.31 -77.21 29.17
N SER A 73 32.56 -77.90 28.29
CA SER A 73 32.70 -79.35 27.94
C SER A 73 31.93 -79.65 26.62
N SER A 74 32.56 -80.22 25.56
CA SER A 74 32.43 -81.63 25.05
C SER A 74 31.01 -82.04 24.58
N SER A 75 30.74 -82.93 23.61
CA SER A 75 31.44 -83.76 22.58
C SER A 75 30.41 -84.01 21.43
N SER A 76 30.62 -84.65 20.27
CA SER A 76 31.46 -85.80 19.88
C SER A 76 31.62 -85.93 18.35
N THR A 77 32.52 -86.81 17.93
CA THR A 77 33.01 -87.09 16.56
C THR A 77 32.12 -88.00 15.71
N GLU A 78 32.15 -87.84 14.38
CA GLU A 78 32.42 -88.95 13.45
C GLU A 78 32.87 -88.46 12.05
N SER A 79 33.41 -89.35 11.22
CA SER A 79 34.32 -88.99 10.10
C SER A 79 34.12 -89.83 8.82
N ARG A 80 34.36 -89.25 7.62
CA ARG A 80 35.13 -89.91 6.54
C ARG A 80 35.54 -89.02 5.34
N SER A 81 36.78 -89.27 4.94
CA SER A 81 37.54 -89.05 3.68
C SER A 81 36.79 -89.37 2.36
N SER A 82 37.19 -89.00 1.11
CA SER A 82 38.37 -88.28 0.53
C SER A 82 38.26 -88.16 -1.01
N ALA A 83 39.30 -87.59 -1.67
CA ALA A 83 39.63 -87.56 -3.12
C ALA A 83 39.09 -86.34 -3.92
N VAL A 84 39.89 -85.33 -4.29
CA VAL A 84 41.12 -85.22 -5.13
C VAL A 84 40.81 -84.96 -6.62
N MET A 85 41.06 -83.73 -7.07
CA MET A 85 41.84 -83.43 -8.29
C MET A 85 42.25 -81.95 -8.34
N MET A 86 43.50 -81.72 -8.74
CA MET A 86 44.11 -80.44 -9.13
C MET A 86 44.66 -80.65 -10.55
N PRO A 87 44.76 -79.62 -11.40
CA PRO A 87 46.10 -79.06 -11.61
C PRO A 87 46.19 -77.53 -11.80
N LEU A 88 47.42 -77.07 -11.54
CA LEU A 88 48.12 -75.84 -11.96
C LEU A 88 47.77 -75.33 -13.38
N ALA A 89 47.99 -74.06 -13.76
CA ALA A 89 48.46 -72.87 -13.04
C ALA A 89 48.25 -71.59 -13.90
N SER A 90 48.27 -70.40 -13.26
CA SER A 90 49.11 -69.26 -13.68
C SER A 90 48.99 -68.09 -12.67
N GLN A 91 50.11 -67.51 -12.24
CA GLN A 91 50.13 -66.38 -11.31
C GLN A 91 50.09 -65.03 -12.05
N ARG A 92 49.23 -64.11 -11.58
CA ARG A 92 49.52 -62.66 -11.61
C ARG A 92 49.06 -62.03 -10.30
N LEU A 93 49.94 -61.21 -9.70
CA LEU A 93 49.72 -60.49 -8.45
C LEU A 93 48.73 -59.33 -8.67
N PRO A 94 47.74 -59.11 -7.78
CA PRO A 94 47.04 -57.83 -7.66
C PRO A 94 47.82 -56.89 -6.72
N MET A 95 47.99 -55.65 -7.15
CA MET A 95 48.53 -54.56 -6.32
C MET A 95 47.45 -53.99 -5.39
N GLU A 96 47.85 -53.42 -4.25
CA GLU A 96 46.96 -53.07 -3.14
C GLU A 96 45.79 -52.14 -3.50
N ALA A 97 44.59 -52.54 -3.07
CA ALA A 97 43.41 -51.68 -3.02
C ALA A 97 43.06 -51.38 -1.56
N SER A 98 43.02 -50.09 -1.20
CA SER A 98 42.60 -49.63 0.12
C SER A 98 41.10 -49.89 0.35
N PRO A 99 40.66 -50.28 1.57
CA PRO A 99 39.29 -50.74 1.78
C PRO A 99 38.33 -49.60 2.12
N ASP A 100 37.22 -49.49 1.38
CA ASP A 100 36.03 -48.76 1.85
C ASP A 100 34.73 -49.37 1.30
N GLY A 101 34.61 -50.69 1.43
CA GLY A 101 33.41 -51.43 1.10
C GLY A 101 32.54 -51.71 2.32
N HIS A 102 31.72 -50.75 2.78
CA HIS A 102 30.51 -51.01 3.60
C HIS A 102 29.58 -49.78 3.73
N LEU A 103 28.98 -49.31 2.63
CA LEU A 103 27.76 -48.48 2.71
C LEU A 103 26.61 -49.14 1.94
N ARG A 104 25.52 -49.43 2.68
CA ARG A 104 24.35 -50.17 2.18
C ARG A 104 23.70 -49.44 1.00
N PHE A 105 23.40 -50.16 -0.07
CA PHE A 105 22.58 -49.68 -1.17
C PHE A 105 21.20 -49.21 -0.65
N ARG A 106 20.94 -47.89 -0.65
CA ARG A 106 19.58 -47.36 -0.57
C ARG A 106 18.80 -47.76 -1.84
N PRO A 107 17.53 -48.18 -1.74
CA PRO A 107 16.77 -48.67 -2.90
C PRO A 107 16.51 -47.58 -3.94
N SER A 108 16.39 -47.99 -5.19
CA SER A 108 16.26 -47.15 -6.39
C SER A 108 15.09 -46.15 -6.40
N ARG A 109 14.08 -46.32 -5.53
CA ARG A 109 12.98 -45.35 -5.34
C ARG A 109 13.45 -43.97 -4.86
N LEU A 110 14.63 -43.86 -4.25
CA LEU A 110 15.23 -42.61 -3.73
C LEU A 110 16.09 -41.84 -4.76
N ARG A 111 15.89 -42.05 -6.07
CA ARG A 111 16.62 -41.33 -7.14
C ARG A 111 15.74 -40.41 -8.00
N SER A 112 14.43 -40.43 -7.79
CA SER A 112 13.51 -39.54 -8.50
C SER A 112 13.47 -38.18 -7.78
N PRO A 113 13.47 -37.03 -8.49
CA PRO A 113 13.22 -35.72 -7.90
C PRO A 113 11.72 -35.44 -7.67
N TRP A 114 10.84 -36.36 -8.08
CA TRP A 114 9.38 -36.22 -8.02
C TRP A 114 8.65 -36.66 -6.73
N PRO A 115 9.20 -37.45 -5.78
CA PRO A 115 8.40 -37.96 -4.67
C PRO A 115 7.98 -36.81 -3.74
N VAL A 116 6.68 -36.76 -3.45
CA VAL A 116 6.10 -35.83 -2.48
C VAL A 116 5.99 -36.57 -1.14
N SER A 117 6.50 -35.99 -0.05
CA SER A 117 6.22 -36.48 1.30
C SER A 117 4.74 -36.22 1.64
N ILE A 118 4.12 -37.09 2.44
CA ILE A 118 2.75 -36.85 2.93
C ILE A 118 2.67 -35.52 3.70
N LEU A 119 3.73 -35.20 4.46
CA LEU A 119 3.84 -33.93 5.17
C LEU A 119 3.92 -32.74 4.20
N THR A 120 4.78 -32.81 3.17
CA THR A 120 4.89 -31.72 2.19
C THR A 120 3.56 -31.54 1.45
N ALA A 121 2.91 -32.63 1.02
CA ALA A 121 1.61 -32.60 0.35
C ALA A 121 0.51 -31.96 1.21
N LEU A 122 0.45 -32.30 2.51
CA LEU A 122 -0.50 -31.70 3.44
C LEU A 122 -0.21 -30.21 3.67
N THR A 123 1.06 -29.83 3.88
CA THR A 123 1.43 -28.42 4.05
C THR A 123 1.13 -27.59 2.80
N THR A 124 1.37 -28.12 1.60
CA THR A 124 1.00 -27.45 0.34
C THR A 124 -0.51 -27.32 0.18
N LEU A 125 -1.29 -28.36 0.54
CA LEU A 125 -2.75 -28.29 0.46
C LEU A 125 -3.29 -27.17 1.36
N VAL A 126 -2.84 -27.11 2.61
CA VAL A 126 -3.24 -26.05 3.55
C VAL A 126 -2.77 -24.67 3.09
N ALA A 127 -1.52 -24.55 2.61
CA ALA A 127 -1.00 -23.30 2.04
C ALA A 127 -1.80 -22.82 0.83
N SER A 128 -2.16 -23.72 -0.09
CA SER A 128 -2.99 -23.40 -1.26
C SER A 128 -4.41 -23.02 -0.87
N ILE A 129 -4.99 -23.62 0.17
CA ILE A 129 -6.31 -23.21 0.71
C ILE A 129 -6.25 -21.79 1.27
N PHE A 130 -5.25 -21.46 2.10
CA PHE A 130 -5.06 -20.09 2.59
C PHE A 130 -4.84 -19.08 1.46
N LEU A 131 -3.95 -19.40 0.52
CA LEU A 131 -3.66 -18.53 -0.63
C LEU A 131 -4.90 -18.34 -1.51
N PHE A 132 -5.70 -19.39 -1.73
CA PHE A 132 -6.98 -19.29 -2.44
C PHE A 132 -7.96 -18.36 -1.73
N PHE A 133 -8.14 -18.49 -0.41
CA PHE A 133 -9.04 -17.59 0.33
C PHE A 133 -8.54 -16.14 0.39
N ILE A 134 -7.22 -15.91 0.47
CA ILE A 134 -6.61 -14.58 0.39
C ILE A 134 -6.85 -13.95 -0.99
N LEU A 135 -6.51 -14.66 -2.07
CA LEU A 135 -6.69 -14.16 -3.44
C LEU A 135 -8.17 -13.98 -3.80
N ARG A 136 -9.03 -14.91 -3.36
CA ARG A 136 -10.49 -14.79 -3.51
C ARG A 136 -11.02 -13.59 -2.75
N SER A 137 -10.66 -13.40 -1.48
CA SER A 137 -11.08 -12.22 -0.70
C SER A 137 -10.52 -10.91 -1.27
N PHE A 138 -9.38 -10.93 -1.95
CA PHE A 138 -8.82 -9.76 -2.63
C PHE A 138 -9.56 -9.45 -3.94
N SER A 139 -9.98 -10.47 -4.69
CA SER A 139 -10.76 -10.31 -5.93
C SER A 139 -12.25 -10.04 -5.70
N GLU A 140 -12.83 -10.59 -4.63
CA GLU A 140 -14.20 -10.34 -4.16
C GLU A 140 -14.25 -9.17 -3.15
N ARG A 141 -13.13 -8.45 -2.96
CA ARG A 141 -13.03 -7.30 -2.07
C ARG A 141 -14.09 -6.30 -2.48
N GLN A 142 -14.87 -5.83 -1.51
CA GLN A 142 -16.02 -4.94 -1.74
C GLN A 142 -15.55 -3.50 -2.01
N ILE A 143 -14.90 -3.37 -3.16
CA ILE A 143 -14.63 -2.15 -3.89
C ILE A 143 -16.00 -1.50 -4.11
N GLY A 144 -16.29 -0.40 -3.37
CA GLY A 144 -17.55 0.35 -3.50
C GLY A 144 -17.79 0.78 -4.95
N GLY A 145 -19.04 0.97 -5.36
CA GLY A 145 -19.42 1.07 -6.76
C GLY A 145 -18.69 2.16 -7.58
N ASP A 146 -18.68 1.99 -8.90
CA ASP A 146 -18.10 2.96 -9.84
C ASP A 146 -18.96 4.24 -9.90
N GLY A 147 -18.74 5.16 -8.94
CA GLY A 147 -19.49 6.42 -8.83
C GLY A 147 -18.95 7.59 -9.67
N CYS A 148 -17.79 7.43 -10.30
CA CYS A 148 -17.11 8.53 -10.97
C CYS A 148 -17.77 8.91 -12.30
N GLY A 149 -18.21 10.17 -12.40
CA GLY A 149 -18.63 10.75 -13.67
C GLY A 149 -17.48 10.86 -14.65
N ILE A 150 -17.74 10.58 -15.93
CA ILE A 150 -16.79 10.78 -17.02
C ILE A 150 -16.85 12.26 -17.45
N PRO A 151 -15.71 12.98 -17.48
CA PRO A 151 -15.68 14.38 -17.89
C PRO A 151 -15.66 14.54 -19.42
N VAL A 152 -16.21 15.65 -19.90
CA VAL A 152 -16.08 16.10 -21.30
C VAL A 152 -15.01 17.19 -21.38
N MET A 153 -14.15 17.14 -22.39
CA MET A 153 -12.95 17.97 -22.54
C MET A 153 -12.53 18.06 -24.01
N SER A 154 -11.93 19.19 -24.42
CA SER A 154 -11.39 19.43 -25.77
C SER A 154 -9.90 19.83 -25.68
N PRO A 155 -9.01 18.89 -25.32
CA PRO A 155 -7.64 19.19 -24.89
C PRO A 155 -6.69 19.52 -26.05
N THR A 156 -6.12 20.72 -26.04
CA THR A 156 -4.96 21.11 -26.85
C THR A 156 -3.70 21.15 -25.98
N PHE A 157 -2.61 20.58 -26.49
CA PHE A 157 -1.29 20.52 -25.82
C PHE A 157 -0.25 21.31 -26.61
N LEU A 158 0.18 22.46 -26.10
CA LEU A 158 1.21 23.30 -26.72
C LEU A 158 2.58 22.93 -26.15
N ARG A 159 3.52 22.46 -26.97
CA ARG A 159 4.89 22.14 -26.53
C ARG A 159 5.69 23.43 -26.32
N MET A 160 6.36 23.58 -25.19
CA MET A 160 7.24 24.72 -24.92
C MET A 160 8.59 24.54 -25.65
N VAL A 161 8.62 24.84 -26.96
CA VAL A 161 9.82 24.65 -27.80
C VAL A 161 11.02 25.49 -27.33
N GLY A 162 10.78 26.63 -26.69
CA GLY A 162 11.85 27.48 -26.11
C GLY A 162 12.40 27.00 -24.76
N PHE A 163 11.93 25.87 -24.23
CA PHE A 163 12.54 25.22 -23.06
C PHE A 163 13.46 24.09 -23.55
N ASP A 164 14.65 24.49 -23.96
CA ASP A 164 15.62 23.68 -24.69
C ASP A 164 16.91 23.45 -23.89
N THR A 165 17.98 23.02 -24.58
CA THR A 165 19.27 22.72 -23.98
C THR A 165 20.00 23.93 -23.41
N GLU A 166 19.58 25.16 -23.70
CA GLU A 166 20.13 26.36 -23.02
C GLU A 166 19.63 26.44 -21.57
N HIS A 167 18.44 25.90 -21.31
CA HIS A 167 17.78 25.95 -20.00
C HIS A 167 18.02 24.69 -19.17
N THR A 168 18.05 23.51 -19.79
CA THR A 168 18.23 22.26 -19.05
C THR A 168 18.89 21.15 -19.86
N ARG A 169 19.84 20.45 -19.22
CA ARG A 169 20.51 19.27 -19.78
C ARG A 169 19.56 18.12 -20.14
N PHE A 170 18.36 18.10 -19.56
CA PHE A 170 17.34 17.08 -19.83
C PHE A 170 16.33 17.46 -20.92
N ALA A 171 16.49 18.59 -21.61
CA ALA A 171 15.56 19.03 -22.68
C ALA A 171 15.47 18.05 -23.88
N SER A 172 16.45 17.17 -24.02
CA SER A 172 16.43 16.06 -24.98
C SER A 172 15.54 14.89 -24.52
N LYS A 173 15.39 14.67 -23.21
CA LYS A 173 14.72 13.53 -22.56
C LYS A 173 13.29 13.85 -22.11
N TYR A 174 13.08 15.02 -21.52
CA TYR A 174 11.81 15.44 -20.93
C TYR A 174 11.25 16.66 -21.66
N ASN A 175 9.93 16.81 -21.65
CA ASN A 175 9.24 17.91 -22.33
C ASN A 175 8.31 18.67 -21.40
N LEU A 176 8.17 19.98 -21.63
CA LEU A 176 7.20 20.83 -20.98
C LEU A 176 6.07 21.18 -21.96
N PHE A 177 4.82 21.04 -21.51
CA PHE A 177 3.62 21.39 -22.27
C PHE A 177 2.74 22.38 -21.49
N LEU A 178 2.01 23.21 -22.21
CA LEU A 178 0.93 24.08 -21.71
C LEU A 178 -0.41 23.53 -22.21
N TYR A 179 -1.40 23.48 -21.31
CA TYR A 179 -2.78 23.13 -21.64
C TYR A 179 -3.53 24.33 -22.22
N ARG A 180 -4.33 24.09 -23.25
CA ARG A 180 -5.40 25.00 -23.67
C ARG A 180 -6.65 24.19 -23.99
N GLU A 181 -7.80 24.62 -23.48
CA GLU A 181 -9.09 24.04 -23.83
C GLU A 181 -9.58 24.65 -25.14
N GLU A 182 -9.70 23.84 -26.19
CA GLU A 182 -10.09 24.27 -27.53
C GLU A 182 -11.51 24.85 -27.50
N GLY A 183 -11.67 26.06 -28.07
CA GLY A 183 -12.92 26.83 -28.07
C GLY A 183 -13.15 27.67 -26.81
N VAL A 184 -12.33 27.54 -25.77
CA VAL A 184 -12.46 28.28 -24.49
C VAL A 184 -11.29 29.20 -24.24
N ASP A 185 -10.06 28.67 -24.29
CA ASP A 185 -8.86 29.46 -24.02
C ASP A 185 -8.34 30.18 -25.28
N PRO A 186 -8.02 31.48 -25.22
CA PRO A 186 -7.42 32.19 -26.35
C PRO A 186 -5.93 31.83 -26.48
N TYR A 187 -5.53 31.25 -27.62
CA TYR A 187 -4.13 31.03 -27.96
C TYR A 187 -3.87 31.23 -29.45
N ASN A 188 -2.65 31.63 -29.79
CA ASN A 188 -2.18 31.80 -31.16
C ASN A 188 -0.65 31.64 -31.22
N GLN A 189 -0.08 31.54 -32.42
CA GLN A 189 1.32 31.10 -32.59
C GLN A 189 2.37 32.03 -31.95
N GLU A 190 2.04 33.31 -31.77
CA GLU A 190 2.90 34.32 -31.12
C GLU A 190 2.55 34.56 -29.64
N ASN A 191 1.34 34.19 -29.20
CA ASN A 191 0.84 34.49 -27.86
C ASN A 191 0.22 33.24 -27.20
N LEU A 192 0.83 32.81 -26.10
CA LEU A 192 0.45 31.61 -25.35
C LEU A 192 -0.84 31.77 -24.53
N GLY A 193 -1.40 32.99 -24.45
CA GLY A 193 -2.62 33.29 -23.70
C GLY A 193 -2.44 33.37 -22.19
N LEU A 194 -1.20 33.49 -21.69
CA LEU A 194 -0.90 33.47 -20.25
C LEU A 194 -1.48 34.70 -19.56
N ASN A 195 -2.39 34.48 -18.61
CA ASN A 195 -3.10 35.53 -17.88
C ASN A 195 -3.51 35.11 -16.45
N GLY A 196 -3.22 33.88 -16.06
CA GLY A 196 -3.63 33.28 -14.80
C GLY A 196 -2.50 33.07 -13.79
N ALA A 197 -2.81 32.33 -12.74
CA ALA A 197 -1.80 31.77 -11.84
C ALA A 197 -1.21 30.48 -12.44
N PRO A 198 0.13 30.30 -12.44
CA PRO A 198 0.76 29.12 -13.00
C PRO A 198 0.57 27.89 -12.09
N VAL A 199 0.13 26.79 -12.70
CA VAL A 199 -0.01 25.46 -12.08
C VAL A 199 0.84 24.48 -12.87
N LEU A 200 1.65 23.66 -12.19
CA LEU A 200 2.52 22.66 -12.82
C LEU A 200 2.14 21.24 -12.37
N PHE A 201 1.79 20.40 -13.33
CA PHE A 201 1.44 19.01 -13.09
C PHE A 201 2.62 18.05 -13.31
N LEU A 202 2.79 17.14 -12.35
CA LEU A 202 3.80 16.08 -12.35
C LEU A 202 3.11 14.69 -12.42
N PRO A 203 3.29 13.93 -13.52
CA PRO A 203 2.65 12.62 -13.69
C PRO A 203 3.26 11.52 -12.81
N GLY A 204 2.55 10.40 -12.72
CA GLY A 204 2.96 9.22 -11.96
C GLY A 204 4.04 8.36 -12.63
N ASN A 205 4.39 7.24 -11.98
CA ASN A 205 5.28 6.22 -12.54
C ASN A 205 4.70 5.61 -13.83
N ALA A 206 5.44 5.63 -14.94
CA ALA A 206 4.92 5.31 -16.27
C ALA A 206 3.65 6.10 -16.64
N GLY A 207 3.49 7.30 -16.08
CA GLY A 207 2.38 8.20 -16.34
C GLY A 207 2.70 9.19 -17.46
N SER A 208 1.74 9.43 -18.33
CA SER A 208 1.80 10.51 -19.32
C SER A 208 1.31 11.82 -18.71
N TYR A 209 1.92 12.95 -19.11
CA TYR A 209 1.44 14.32 -18.83
C TYR A 209 -0.06 14.52 -19.05
N ARG A 210 -0.66 13.74 -19.97
CA ARG A 210 -2.07 13.76 -20.32
C ARG A 210 -3.01 13.39 -19.17
N GLN A 211 -2.52 12.86 -18.05
CA GLN A 211 -3.33 12.56 -16.86
C GLN A 211 -4.09 13.79 -16.33
N VAL A 212 -3.51 15.00 -16.40
CA VAL A 212 -4.13 16.22 -15.85
C VAL A 212 -5.23 16.83 -16.71
N ARG A 213 -5.42 16.37 -17.95
CA ARG A 213 -6.35 16.98 -18.92
C ARG A 213 -7.75 17.27 -18.36
N SER A 214 -8.27 16.41 -17.49
CA SER A 214 -9.61 16.56 -16.90
C SER A 214 -9.67 17.67 -15.84
N LEU A 215 -8.58 17.87 -15.08
CA LEU A 215 -8.43 18.98 -14.13
C LEU A 215 -8.24 20.31 -14.89
N ALA A 216 -7.36 20.32 -15.90
CA ALA A 216 -7.09 21.50 -16.69
C ALA A 216 -8.34 21.97 -17.50
N ALA A 217 -9.09 21.04 -18.09
CA ALA A 217 -10.37 21.34 -18.74
C ALA A 217 -11.39 21.96 -17.78
N GLU A 218 -11.47 21.49 -16.53
CA GLU A 218 -12.35 22.12 -15.54
C GLU A 218 -11.89 23.53 -15.18
N ALA A 219 -10.58 23.76 -15.09
CA ALA A 219 -10.05 25.09 -14.78
C ALA A 219 -10.41 26.12 -15.86
N SER A 220 -10.18 25.82 -17.13
CA SER A 220 -10.53 26.70 -18.25
C SER A 220 -12.04 26.95 -18.33
N ARG A 221 -12.86 25.89 -18.27
CA ARG A 221 -14.33 25.99 -18.37
C ARG A 221 -14.94 26.70 -17.15
N HIS A 222 -14.57 26.33 -15.94
CA HIS A 222 -15.09 26.97 -14.72
C HIS A 222 -14.70 28.45 -14.64
N TYR A 223 -13.50 28.82 -15.12
CA TYR A 223 -13.13 30.22 -15.25
C TYR A 223 -14.02 30.97 -16.26
N ALA A 224 -14.18 30.42 -17.47
CA ALA A 224 -14.96 31.04 -18.54
C ALA A 224 -16.46 31.17 -18.21
N ASP A 225 -17.05 30.12 -17.66
CA ASP A 225 -18.50 30.03 -17.40
C ASP A 225 -18.90 30.73 -16.08
N VAL A 226 -18.08 30.62 -15.03
CA VAL A 226 -18.44 31.08 -13.67
C VAL A 226 -17.59 32.28 -13.22
N VAL A 227 -16.28 32.09 -13.05
CA VAL A 227 -15.42 33.08 -12.37
C VAL A 227 -15.33 34.41 -13.15
N ARG A 228 -15.34 34.36 -14.48
CA ARG A 228 -15.29 35.55 -15.33
C ARG A 228 -16.53 36.46 -15.20
N HIS A 229 -17.66 35.91 -14.78
CA HIS A 229 -18.92 36.65 -14.60
C HIS A 229 -19.10 37.18 -13.17
N ASP A 230 -18.17 36.86 -12.26
CA ASP A 230 -18.18 37.23 -10.85
C ASP A 230 -17.23 38.42 -10.60
N GLU A 231 -17.76 39.64 -10.65
CA GLU A 231 -16.97 40.85 -10.44
C GLU A 231 -16.29 40.91 -9.07
N GLU A 232 -16.88 40.33 -8.02
CA GLU A 232 -16.32 40.38 -6.67
C GLU A 232 -15.08 39.50 -6.58
N ARG A 233 -15.13 38.27 -7.12
CA ARG A 233 -13.95 37.40 -7.25
C ARG A 233 -12.86 38.05 -8.10
N LEU A 234 -13.21 38.70 -9.21
CA LEU A 234 -12.24 39.40 -10.05
C LEU A 234 -11.58 40.60 -9.34
N LYS A 235 -12.31 41.30 -8.46
CA LYS A 235 -11.79 42.38 -7.59
C LYS A 235 -10.97 41.83 -6.42
N SER A 236 -11.30 40.63 -5.91
CA SER A 236 -10.54 39.94 -4.86
C SER A 236 -9.24 39.31 -5.35
N GLY A 237 -8.90 39.41 -6.64
CA GLY A 237 -7.66 38.89 -7.21
C GLY A 237 -7.76 37.48 -7.76
N THR A 238 -8.95 36.92 -7.95
CA THR A 238 -9.11 35.65 -8.67
C THR A 238 -8.94 35.89 -10.19
N ARG A 239 -8.23 34.98 -10.85
CA ARG A 239 -8.05 34.88 -12.31
C ARG A 239 -8.01 33.40 -12.71
N SER A 240 -7.82 33.13 -14.00
CA SER A 240 -7.60 31.81 -14.60
C SER A 240 -6.43 31.04 -13.95
N LEU A 241 -6.36 29.74 -14.22
CA LEU A 241 -5.24 28.86 -13.87
C LEU A 241 -4.55 28.39 -15.16
N ASP A 242 -3.29 28.75 -15.34
CA ASP A 242 -2.51 28.31 -16.51
C ASP A 242 -1.85 26.97 -16.19
N PHE A 243 -2.39 25.88 -16.76
CA PHE A 243 -1.94 24.52 -16.51
C PHE A 243 -0.76 24.12 -17.40
N PHE A 244 0.44 24.12 -16.82
CA PHE A 244 1.62 23.47 -17.35
C PHE A 244 1.70 22.01 -16.90
N MET A 245 2.35 21.17 -17.69
CA MET A 245 2.52 19.74 -17.39
C MET A 245 3.82 19.22 -17.96
N ILE A 246 4.51 18.38 -17.19
CA ILE A 246 5.76 17.76 -17.61
C ILE A 246 5.51 16.36 -18.15
N ASP A 247 6.15 16.08 -19.28
CA ASP A 247 6.27 14.75 -19.85
C ASP A 247 7.62 14.14 -19.45
N PHE A 248 7.57 13.22 -18.49
CA PHE A 248 8.72 12.40 -18.10
C PHE A 248 8.93 11.19 -19.03
N ASN A 249 8.28 11.16 -20.20
CA ASN A 249 8.36 10.09 -21.20
C ASN A 249 8.12 8.68 -20.62
N GLU A 250 7.13 8.59 -19.72
CA GLU A 250 6.70 7.37 -19.03
C GLU A 250 7.84 6.67 -18.25
N ASP A 251 8.81 7.44 -17.75
CA ASP A 251 9.90 6.94 -16.89
C ASP A 251 9.40 6.17 -15.65
N LEU A 252 10.12 5.09 -15.33
CA LEU A 252 9.80 4.13 -14.26
C LEU A 252 10.34 4.55 -12.88
N ALA A 253 9.97 5.76 -12.45
CA ALA A 253 10.45 6.40 -11.22
C ALA A 253 10.15 5.64 -9.91
N ALA A 254 9.21 4.68 -9.89
CA ALA A 254 8.92 3.84 -8.72
C ALA A 254 9.96 2.73 -8.46
N PHE A 255 10.90 2.51 -9.40
CA PHE A 255 11.88 1.42 -9.34
C PHE A 255 13.34 1.89 -9.39
N HIS A 256 13.59 3.20 -9.52
CA HIS A 256 14.95 3.75 -9.69
C HIS A 256 15.12 5.10 -8.98
N GLY A 257 15.99 5.15 -7.97
CA GLY A 257 16.20 6.32 -7.11
C GLY A 257 16.72 7.55 -7.85
N GLN A 258 17.74 7.37 -8.71
CA GLN A 258 18.30 8.49 -9.47
C GLN A 258 17.29 9.13 -10.43
N THR A 259 16.36 8.36 -11.00
CA THR A 259 15.32 8.91 -11.87
C THR A 259 14.43 9.93 -11.14
N LEU A 260 14.18 9.74 -9.85
CA LEU A 260 13.45 10.74 -9.05
C LEU A 260 14.24 12.04 -8.86
N LEU A 261 15.57 11.96 -8.78
CA LEU A 261 16.46 13.13 -8.68
C LEU A 261 16.54 13.88 -10.02
N ASP A 262 16.71 13.16 -11.14
CA ASP A 262 16.72 13.73 -12.49
C ASP A 262 15.40 14.46 -12.81
N GLN A 263 14.27 13.85 -12.45
CA GLN A 263 12.94 14.44 -12.58
C GLN A 263 12.78 15.68 -11.71
N ALA A 264 13.29 15.66 -10.47
CA ALA A 264 13.23 16.78 -9.54
C ALA A 264 14.08 17.98 -10.00
N GLU A 265 15.27 17.73 -10.54
CA GLU A 265 16.13 18.76 -11.13
C GLU A 265 15.43 19.45 -12.31
N TYR A 266 14.84 18.67 -13.23
CA TYR A 266 14.08 19.20 -14.37
C TYR A 266 12.84 19.99 -13.94
N VAL A 267 12.17 19.59 -12.87
CA VAL A 267 11.02 20.34 -12.31
C VAL A 267 11.44 21.74 -11.85
N ASN A 268 12.59 21.89 -11.20
CA ASN A 268 13.07 23.21 -10.75
C ASN A 268 13.43 24.11 -11.94
N GLU A 269 14.10 23.57 -12.97
CA GLU A 269 14.37 24.34 -14.20
C GLU A 269 13.07 24.71 -14.93
N ALA A 270 12.07 23.82 -14.95
CA ALA A 270 10.76 24.10 -15.53
C ALA A 270 10.00 25.17 -14.75
N VAL A 271 10.07 25.18 -13.41
CA VAL A 271 9.50 26.26 -12.57
C VAL A 271 10.17 27.60 -12.89
N SER A 272 11.51 27.65 -12.94
CA SER A 272 12.27 28.84 -13.33
C SER A 272 11.86 29.36 -14.72
N TYR A 273 11.76 28.47 -15.70
CA TYR A 273 11.30 28.80 -17.05
C TYR A 273 9.85 29.29 -17.09
N ILE A 274 8.93 28.64 -16.37
CA ILE A 274 7.52 29.07 -16.32
C ILE A 274 7.41 30.48 -15.77
N LEU A 275 8.13 30.81 -14.69
CA LEU A 275 8.13 32.17 -14.13
C LEU A 275 8.69 33.19 -15.13
N SER A 276 9.75 32.85 -15.88
CA SER A 276 10.31 33.74 -16.91
C SER A 276 9.35 34.06 -18.07
N LEU A 277 8.42 33.15 -18.40
CA LEU A 277 7.39 33.40 -19.42
C LEU A 277 6.43 34.55 -19.06
N TYR A 278 6.16 34.78 -17.77
CA TYR A 278 5.26 35.86 -17.34
C TYR A 278 5.91 37.24 -17.39
N HIS A 279 7.25 37.30 -17.29
CA HIS A 279 8.02 38.55 -17.39
C HIS A 279 8.15 39.08 -18.84
N ASP A 280 7.86 38.29 -19.89
CA ASP A 280 7.84 38.80 -21.28
C ASP A 280 6.44 39.33 -21.65
N PRO A 281 6.25 40.66 -21.84
CA PRO A 281 4.94 41.25 -22.13
C PRO A 281 4.35 40.83 -23.49
N ARG A 282 5.12 40.16 -24.35
CA ARG A 282 4.63 39.59 -25.62
C ARG A 282 3.97 38.23 -25.44
N ARG A 283 4.34 37.50 -24.38
CA ARG A 283 3.83 36.15 -24.05
C ARG A 283 2.75 36.18 -22.97
N SER A 284 2.79 37.19 -22.11
CA SER A 284 1.87 37.45 -21.00
C SER A 284 0.84 38.51 -21.40
N ARG A 285 -0.46 38.19 -21.32
CA ARG A 285 -1.58 39.14 -21.51
C ARG A 285 -2.16 39.58 -20.17
N ARG A 286 -1.29 39.92 -19.22
CA ARG A 286 -1.63 40.30 -17.85
C ARG A 286 -1.84 41.82 -17.72
N ASP A 287 -2.69 42.22 -16.78
CA ASP A 287 -2.92 43.64 -16.48
C ASP A 287 -1.61 44.28 -15.96
N PRO A 288 -1.09 45.38 -16.54
CA PRO A 288 0.19 45.98 -16.15
C PRO A 288 0.28 46.50 -14.71
N GLY A 289 -0.85 46.57 -14.00
CA GLY A 289 -0.92 46.94 -12.58
C GLY A 289 -0.82 45.75 -11.61
N LEU A 290 -0.69 44.52 -12.09
CA LEU A 290 -0.52 43.33 -11.27
C LEU A 290 0.96 42.91 -11.17
N PRO A 291 1.43 42.42 -10.01
CA PRO A 291 2.79 41.90 -9.90
C PRO A 291 2.93 40.57 -10.66
N ASP A 292 4.12 40.33 -11.21
CA ASP A 292 4.46 39.07 -11.86
C ASP A 292 4.47 37.88 -10.87
N PRO A 293 4.24 36.64 -11.35
CA PRO A 293 4.41 35.43 -10.55
C PRO A 293 5.83 35.28 -10.00
N SER A 294 5.92 35.02 -8.70
CA SER A 294 7.14 34.56 -8.03
C SER A 294 7.03 33.11 -7.56
N ALA A 295 5.92 32.43 -7.83
CA ALA A 295 5.67 31.08 -7.36
C ALA A 295 4.67 30.31 -8.23
N VAL A 296 4.79 28.98 -8.24
CA VAL A 296 3.97 28.01 -8.99
C VAL A 296 3.27 27.06 -8.01
N ILE A 297 2.04 26.65 -8.33
CA ILE A 297 1.30 25.61 -7.60
C ILE A 297 1.67 24.24 -8.21
N LEU A 298 2.13 23.29 -7.41
CA LEU A 298 2.43 21.94 -7.89
C LEU A 298 1.26 20.97 -7.66
N ILE A 299 0.94 20.16 -8.66
CA ILE A 299 -0.01 19.05 -8.55
C ILE A 299 0.69 17.75 -8.94
N GLY A 300 0.85 16.82 -8.01
CA GLY A 300 1.56 15.56 -8.22
C GLY A 300 0.65 14.33 -8.12
N HIS A 301 0.64 13.49 -9.16
CA HIS A 301 -0.02 12.17 -9.10
C HIS A 301 0.98 11.07 -8.79
N SER A 302 0.65 10.15 -7.87
CA SER A 302 1.48 8.98 -7.57
C SER A 302 2.92 9.39 -7.24
N MET A 303 3.93 8.78 -7.89
CA MET A 303 5.34 9.17 -7.75
C MET A 303 5.63 10.65 -8.08
N GLY A 304 4.83 11.32 -8.92
CA GLY A 304 4.96 12.75 -9.20
C GLY A 304 4.77 13.63 -7.95
N GLY A 305 3.98 13.16 -6.97
CA GLY A 305 3.88 13.81 -5.66
C GLY A 305 5.13 13.64 -4.79
N ILE A 306 5.96 12.65 -5.08
CA ILE A 306 7.29 12.47 -4.45
C ILE A 306 8.30 13.37 -5.15
N VAL A 307 8.32 13.40 -6.49
CA VAL A 307 9.13 14.34 -7.27
C VAL A 307 8.90 15.80 -6.82
N ALA A 308 7.65 16.20 -6.57
CA ALA A 308 7.32 17.53 -6.02
C ALA A 308 8.02 17.82 -4.68
N ARG A 309 8.17 16.82 -3.80
CA ARG A 309 8.86 16.96 -2.51
C ARG A 309 10.38 16.90 -2.67
N THR A 310 10.88 16.08 -3.57
CA THR A 310 12.30 15.98 -3.93
C THR A 310 12.82 17.28 -4.51
N ALA A 311 12.04 17.95 -5.37
CA ALA A 311 12.40 19.22 -5.99
C ALA A 311 12.85 20.28 -4.97
N LEU A 312 12.20 20.36 -3.82
CA LEU A 312 12.54 21.30 -2.72
C LEU A 312 13.88 20.97 -2.03
N THR A 313 14.39 19.75 -2.17
CA THR A 313 15.65 19.29 -1.59
C THR A 313 16.85 19.47 -2.53
N MET A 314 16.60 19.77 -3.81
CA MET A 314 17.65 19.94 -4.82
C MET A 314 18.32 21.31 -4.71
N THR A 315 19.60 21.37 -5.06
CA THR A 315 20.42 22.60 -4.98
C THR A 315 20.01 23.69 -5.97
N ASN A 316 19.29 23.36 -7.05
CA ASN A 316 18.74 24.31 -8.02
C ASN A 316 17.34 24.83 -7.62
N TYR A 317 16.82 24.48 -6.44
CA TYR A 317 15.53 24.99 -5.96
C TYR A 317 15.62 26.48 -5.62
N GLN A 318 14.77 27.29 -6.28
CA GLN A 318 14.60 28.70 -5.95
C GLN A 318 13.68 28.84 -4.73
N ALA A 319 14.18 29.41 -3.63
CA ALA A 319 13.41 29.57 -2.40
C ALA A 319 12.09 30.34 -2.64
N ASN A 320 10.99 29.85 -2.06
CA ASN A 320 9.62 30.36 -2.23
C ASN A 320 9.02 30.27 -3.65
N SER A 321 9.71 29.68 -4.63
CA SER A 321 9.15 29.45 -5.99
C SER A 321 8.01 28.41 -6.01
N VAL A 322 7.86 27.63 -4.94
CA VAL A 322 6.71 26.75 -4.71
C VAL A 322 6.13 27.07 -3.34
N ASN A 323 4.82 27.31 -3.28
CA ASN A 323 4.11 27.60 -2.03
C ASN A 323 2.93 26.68 -1.73
N THR A 324 2.44 25.92 -2.71
CA THR A 324 1.31 25.02 -2.57
C THR A 324 1.57 23.75 -3.37
N ILE A 325 1.42 22.59 -2.73
CA ILE A 325 1.54 21.26 -3.33
C ILE A 325 0.26 20.48 -2.99
N VAL A 326 -0.42 19.98 -4.02
CA VAL A 326 -1.54 19.04 -3.87
C VAL A 326 -1.11 17.70 -4.46
N THR A 327 -1.21 16.61 -3.70
CA THR A 327 -0.82 15.27 -4.16
C THR A 327 -2.00 14.30 -4.18
N MET A 328 -2.02 13.40 -5.15
CA MET A 328 -3.09 12.43 -5.38
C MET A 328 -2.51 11.01 -5.43
N SER A 329 -2.90 10.15 -4.49
CA SER A 329 -2.38 8.77 -4.30
C SER A 329 -0.83 8.68 -4.27
N ALA A 330 -0.17 9.71 -3.70
CA ALA A 330 1.29 9.77 -3.62
C ALA A 330 1.82 9.05 -2.36
N PRO A 331 2.76 8.09 -2.47
CA PRO A 331 3.25 7.28 -1.34
C PRO A 331 4.26 8.02 -0.46
N HIS A 332 3.84 9.04 0.30
CA HIS A 332 4.75 9.89 1.07
C HIS A 332 5.53 9.20 2.19
N ALA A 333 4.94 8.23 2.88
CA ALA A 333 5.54 7.61 4.06
C ALA A 333 6.67 6.63 3.71
N LYS A 334 6.46 5.78 2.69
CA LYS A 334 7.42 4.76 2.24
C LYS A 334 7.30 4.44 0.75
N PRO A 335 8.41 4.02 0.09
CA PRO A 335 8.37 3.65 -1.31
C PRO A 335 7.46 2.43 -1.53
N PRO A 336 6.72 2.35 -2.66
CA PRO A 336 5.87 1.20 -2.98
C PRO A 336 6.64 -0.13 -3.03
N VAL A 337 7.91 -0.11 -3.41
CA VAL A 337 8.80 -1.27 -3.57
C VAL A 337 10.23 -0.87 -3.17
N SER A 338 10.92 -1.73 -2.41
CA SER A 338 12.25 -1.47 -1.84
C SER A 338 13.34 -2.42 -2.36
N PHE A 339 13.30 -2.69 -3.66
CA PHE A 339 14.23 -3.60 -4.36
C PHE A 339 15.54 -2.95 -4.83
N GLU A 340 15.66 -1.63 -4.69
CA GLU A 340 16.91 -0.89 -4.90
C GLU A 340 17.30 -0.15 -3.61
N SER A 341 18.61 0.04 -3.37
CA SER A 341 19.14 0.87 -2.28
C SER A 341 18.74 2.33 -2.42
N ASP A 342 18.85 2.85 -3.64
CA ASP A 342 18.92 4.28 -3.90
C ASP A 342 17.55 4.92 -3.70
N ILE A 343 16.47 4.25 -4.13
CA ILE A 343 15.10 4.70 -3.83
C ILE A 343 14.82 4.74 -2.32
N VAL A 344 15.31 3.78 -1.53
CA VAL A 344 15.13 3.77 -0.06
C VAL A 344 15.92 4.91 0.58
N HIS A 345 17.15 5.15 0.12
CA HIS A 345 18.01 6.24 0.59
C HIS A 345 17.42 7.62 0.24
N THR A 346 16.99 7.83 -1.01
CA THR A 346 16.34 9.06 -1.46
C THR A 346 15.07 9.35 -0.64
N TYR A 347 14.23 8.34 -0.37
CA TYR A 347 13.07 8.52 0.52
C TYR A 347 13.45 8.90 1.95
N LYS A 348 14.52 8.30 2.51
CA LYS A 348 15.06 8.69 3.82
C LYS A 348 15.49 10.16 3.81
N GLN A 349 16.32 10.58 2.85
CA GLN A 349 16.78 11.96 2.72
C GLN A 349 15.64 12.97 2.61
N ILE A 350 14.63 12.69 1.77
CA ILE A 350 13.46 13.58 1.60
C ILE A 350 12.66 13.66 2.90
N ASN A 351 12.41 12.52 3.56
CA ASN A 351 11.61 12.51 4.79
C ASN A 351 12.36 13.17 5.96
N ASP A 352 13.68 12.98 6.07
CA ASP A 352 14.48 13.58 7.12
C ASP A 352 14.63 15.10 6.93
N TYR A 353 14.83 15.60 5.70
CA TYR A 353 14.80 17.04 5.39
C TYR A 353 13.47 17.70 5.78
N TRP A 354 12.35 17.05 5.45
CA TRP A 354 11.01 17.57 5.78
C TRP A 354 10.77 17.60 7.30
N ARG A 355 11.23 16.58 8.05
CA ARG A 355 11.18 16.56 9.52
C ARG A 355 12.05 17.65 10.13
N GLU A 356 13.29 17.78 9.67
CA GLU A 356 14.26 18.77 10.16
C GLU A 356 13.80 20.21 9.93
N ALA A 357 13.14 20.48 8.79
CA ALA A 357 12.55 21.78 8.49
C ALA A 357 11.45 22.16 9.50
N TYR A 358 10.60 21.21 9.91
CA TYR A 358 9.52 21.44 10.88
C TYR A 358 9.92 21.26 12.35
N SER A 359 11.09 20.70 12.66
CA SER A 359 11.64 20.70 14.03
C SER A 359 12.35 22.01 14.40
N GLN A 360 12.57 22.93 13.44
CA GLN A 360 13.14 24.24 13.74
C GLN A 360 12.21 25.07 14.65
N THR A 361 12.77 25.59 15.74
CA THR A 361 12.04 26.42 16.72
C THR A 361 11.66 27.81 16.21
N TRP A 362 12.43 28.36 15.26
CA TRP A 362 12.21 29.69 14.69
C TRP A 362 11.72 29.62 13.24
N ALA A 363 10.61 30.31 12.95
CA ALA A 363 9.99 30.34 11.61
C ALA A 363 10.96 30.79 10.49
N ASN A 364 11.88 31.71 10.78
CA ASN A 364 12.86 32.21 9.80
C ASN A 364 13.89 31.16 9.36
N ASN A 365 14.10 30.11 10.17
CA ASN A 365 15.04 29.02 9.85
C ASN A 365 14.35 27.88 9.08
N ASN A 366 13.03 27.90 8.92
CA ASN A 366 12.28 26.84 8.25
C ASN A 366 12.10 27.19 6.75
N PRO A 367 12.79 26.51 5.82
CA PRO A 367 12.68 26.77 4.38
C PRO A 367 11.29 26.43 3.81
N LEU A 368 10.47 25.68 4.54
CA LEU A 368 9.13 25.24 4.16
C LEU A 368 8.00 26.04 4.85
N TRP A 369 8.31 27.11 5.60
CA TRP A 369 7.34 27.88 6.40
C TRP A 369 6.13 28.43 5.60
N HIS A 370 6.37 28.80 4.34
CA HIS A 370 5.36 29.32 3.41
C HIS A 370 4.70 28.23 2.54
N LEU A 371 5.11 26.97 2.70
CA LEU A 371 4.60 25.84 1.94
C LEU A 371 3.30 25.30 2.53
N THR A 372 2.42 24.81 1.66
CA THR A 372 1.25 24.00 2.02
C THR A 372 1.32 22.67 1.28
N LEU A 373 1.20 21.54 1.99
CA LEU A 373 1.11 20.19 1.38
C LEU A 373 -0.22 19.52 1.73
N ILE A 374 -1.10 19.33 0.74
CA ILE A 374 -2.33 18.55 0.90
C ILE A 374 -2.13 17.19 0.24
N SER A 375 -2.34 16.10 0.98
CA SER A 375 -2.27 14.75 0.43
C SER A 375 -3.66 14.11 0.36
N ILE A 376 -4.07 13.71 -0.85
CA ILE A 376 -5.38 13.12 -1.11
C ILE A 376 -5.22 11.66 -1.51
N ALA A 377 -5.81 10.75 -0.75
CA ALA A 377 -5.76 9.30 -0.96
C ALA A 377 -7.07 8.76 -1.56
N GLY A 378 -6.98 7.84 -2.54
CA GLY A 378 -8.16 7.18 -3.12
C GLY A 378 -8.86 6.19 -2.18
N GLY A 379 -8.18 5.70 -1.15
CA GLY A 379 -8.72 4.73 -0.19
C GLY A 379 -8.59 3.28 -0.65
N SER A 380 -9.55 2.43 -0.28
CA SER A 380 -9.41 0.97 -0.44
C SER A 380 -9.50 0.45 -1.87
N ARG A 381 -9.85 1.33 -2.83
CA ARG A 381 -9.89 1.03 -4.27
C ARG A 381 -8.52 1.17 -4.95
N ASP A 382 -7.54 1.82 -4.30
CA ASP A 382 -6.17 1.85 -4.81
C ASP A 382 -5.49 0.48 -4.57
N THR A 383 -5.24 -0.23 -5.67
CA THR A 383 -4.54 -1.53 -5.70
C THR A 383 -3.11 -1.42 -6.24
N VAL A 384 -2.61 -0.21 -6.49
CA VAL A 384 -1.23 0.04 -6.92
C VAL A 384 -0.37 0.42 -5.73
N VAL A 385 -0.88 1.33 -4.89
CA VAL A 385 -0.24 1.84 -3.69
C VAL A 385 -1.17 1.61 -2.48
N PRO A 386 -0.69 1.06 -1.35
CA PRO A 386 -1.48 1.07 -0.12
C PRO A 386 -1.80 2.51 0.29
N SER A 387 -3.07 2.89 0.34
CA SER A 387 -3.48 4.26 0.66
C SER A 387 -2.97 4.77 2.02
N ASP A 388 -2.65 3.86 2.96
CA ASP A 388 -2.00 4.22 4.23
C ASP A 388 -0.65 4.95 4.00
N TYR A 389 0.09 4.60 2.94
CA TYR A 389 1.39 5.20 2.62
C TYR A 389 1.28 6.65 2.12
N ALA A 390 0.08 7.13 1.80
CA ALA A 390 -0.17 8.54 1.48
C ALA A 390 -0.30 9.43 2.72
N SER A 391 -0.23 8.87 3.94
CA SER A 391 -0.21 9.69 5.15
C SER A 391 1.05 10.56 5.25
N ILE A 392 0.86 11.84 5.57
CA ILE A 392 1.92 12.80 5.90
C ILE A 392 1.98 13.13 7.40
N SER A 393 1.22 12.44 8.26
CA SER A 393 1.14 12.77 9.70
C SER A 393 2.45 12.54 10.49
N SER A 394 3.44 11.86 9.90
CA SER A 394 4.82 11.70 10.41
C SER A 394 5.83 12.70 9.80
N LEU A 395 5.37 13.65 8.98
CA LEU A 395 6.20 14.51 8.12
C LEU A 395 5.80 15.99 8.17
N VAL A 396 4.51 16.30 8.29
CA VAL A 396 3.98 17.67 8.20
C VAL A 396 2.96 17.92 9.30
N PRO A 397 3.02 19.05 10.03
CA PRO A 397 2.02 19.41 11.03
C PRO A 397 0.72 19.97 10.40
N ASP A 398 -0.41 19.82 11.11
CA ASP A 398 -1.78 20.26 10.74
C ASP A 398 -1.94 21.77 10.36
N THR A 399 -0.88 22.56 10.60
CA THR A 399 -0.75 23.99 10.30
C THR A 399 -0.13 24.29 8.93
N HIS A 400 0.44 23.26 8.27
CA HIS A 400 1.08 23.32 6.95
C HIS A 400 0.55 22.24 5.99
N GLY A 401 -0.07 21.19 6.48
CA GLY A 401 -0.63 20.14 5.63
C GLY A 401 -1.51 19.16 6.39
N PHE A 402 -2.25 18.34 5.66
CA PHE A 402 -2.97 17.17 6.19
C PHE A 402 -3.17 16.12 5.09
N THR A 403 -3.44 14.88 5.49
CA THR A 403 -3.93 13.82 4.60
C THR A 403 -5.45 13.74 4.69
N VAL A 404 -6.11 13.44 3.57
CA VAL A 404 -7.56 13.27 3.46
C VAL A 404 -7.89 12.21 2.42
N PHE A 405 -9.05 11.57 2.53
CA PHE A 405 -9.52 10.56 1.59
C PHE A 405 -10.57 11.13 0.64
N THR A 406 -10.63 10.66 -0.61
CA THR A 406 -11.65 11.11 -1.59
C THR A 406 -13.09 10.82 -1.14
N SER A 407 -13.29 9.86 -0.22
CA SER A 407 -14.59 9.59 0.41
C SER A 407 -14.98 10.59 1.52
N THR A 408 -14.01 11.35 2.05
CA THR A 408 -14.24 12.41 3.05
C THR A 408 -14.79 13.68 2.41
N ILE A 409 -14.35 13.99 1.19
CA ILE A 409 -14.61 15.26 0.51
C ILE A 409 -16.11 15.45 0.27
N PRO A 410 -16.71 16.58 0.74
CA PRO A 410 -18.10 16.93 0.47
C PRO A 410 -18.43 16.93 -1.02
N ASP A 411 -19.67 16.55 -1.36
CA ASP A 411 -20.19 16.40 -2.74
C ASP A 411 -19.41 15.39 -3.62
N VAL A 412 -18.42 14.68 -3.08
CA VAL A 412 -17.66 13.61 -3.75
C VAL A 412 -18.03 12.24 -3.18
N TRP A 413 -17.75 12.00 -1.89
CA TRP A 413 -18.09 10.75 -1.16
C TRP A 413 -17.72 9.41 -1.83
N ILE A 414 -16.77 9.41 -2.77
CA ILE A 414 -16.37 8.25 -3.58
C ILE A 414 -14.94 7.84 -3.20
N GLY A 415 -14.72 6.58 -2.84
CA GLY A 415 -13.37 5.99 -2.86
C GLY A 415 -12.93 5.76 -4.30
N MET A 416 -11.68 6.11 -4.64
CA MET A 416 -11.16 6.08 -6.02
C MET A 416 -10.01 5.09 -6.16
N ASP A 417 -9.89 4.49 -7.34
CA ASP A 417 -8.69 3.73 -7.70
C ASP A 417 -7.55 4.67 -8.11
N HIS A 418 -6.36 4.08 -8.30
CA HIS A 418 -5.13 4.81 -8.56
C HIS A 418 -5.18 5.71 -9.80
N LEU A 419 -6.04 5.41 -10.79
CA LEU A 419 -6.17 6.16 -12.03
C LEU A 419 -7.39 7.06 -12.04
N SER A 420 -8.54 6.62 -11.51
CA SER A 420 -9.78 7.41 -11.48
C SER A 420 -9.67 8.70 -10.67
N ILE A 421 -8.77 8.76 -9.67
CA ILE A 421 -8.44 9.99 -8.95
C ILE A 421 -7.98 11.15 -9.88
N THR A 422 -7.47 10.87 -11.08
CA THR A 422 -7.02 11.92 -12.02
C THR A 422 -8.12 12.51 -12.92
N TRP A 423 -9.26 11.81 -13.06
CA TRP A 423 -10.30 12.20 -14.04
C TRP A 423 -11.73 12.24 -13.52
N CYS A 424 -12.01 11.72 -12.32
CA CYS A 424 -13.36 11.66 -11.75
C CYS A 424 -14.04 13.04 -11.68
N ASP A 425 -15.21 13.19 -12.30
CA ASP A 425 -15.85 14.49 -12.51
C ASP A 425 -16.20 15.25 -11.23
N GLN A 426 -16.69 14.56 -10.20
CA GLN A 426 -17.02 15.17 -8.91
C GLN A 426 -15.76 15.71 -8.21
N PHE A 427 -14.67 14.94 -8.24
CA PHE A 427 -13.44 15.27 -7.52
C PHE A 427 -12.58 16.33 -8.22
N ARG A 428 -12.47 16.28 -9.55
CA ARG A 428 -11.76 17.34 -10.31
C ARG A 428 -12.39 18.72 -10.06
N LYS A 429 -13.73 18.78 -9.93
CA LYS A 429 -14.49 19.98 -9.59
C LYS A 429 -14.16 20.50 -8.18
N ALA A 430 -14.06 19.62 -7.19
CA ALA A 430 -13.67 19.99 -5.84
C ALA A 430 -12.24 20.57 -5.79
N ILE A 431 -11.26 19.93 -6.45
CA ILE A 431 -9.89 20.46 -6.54
C ILE A 431 -9.89 21.85 -7.18
N ILE A 432 -10.43 21.99 -8.39
CA ILE A 432 -10.33 23.24 -9.15
C ILE A 432 -11.02 24.40 -8.45
N LYS A 433 -12.21 24.20 -7.86
CA LYS A 433 -12.88 25.24 -7.07
C LYS A 433 -12.05 25.66 -5.85
N SER A 434 -11.43 24.70 -5.14
CA SER A 434 -10.54 25.03 -4.03
C SER A 434 -9.32 25.85 -4.45
N LEU A 435 -8.79 25.64 -5.67
CA LEU A 435 -7.66 26.41 -6.20
C LEU A 435 -8.07 27.85 -6.56
N PHE A 436 -9.26 28.07 -7.12
CA PHE A 436 -9.77 29.42 -7.38
C PHE A 436 -9.97 30.23 -6.09
N ASP A 437 -10.42 29.60 -5.01
CA ASP A 437 -10.56 30.27 -3.70
C ASP A 437 -9.19 30.58 -3.04
N VAL A 438 -8.14 29.83 -3.40
CA VAL A 438 -6.75 29.96 -2.90
C VAL A 438 -5.91 31.01 -3.66
N VAL A 439 -6.21 31.24 -4.94
CA VAL A 439 -5.47 32.17 -5.81
C VAL A 439 -5.75 33.63 -5.48
N ASP A 440 -4.70 34.44 -5.49
CA ASP A 440 -4.76 35.91 -5.42
C ASP A 440 -3.61 36.50 -6.25
N VAL A 441 -3.93 36.96 -7.46
CA VAL A 441 -2.94 37.52 -8.42
C VAL A 441 -2.43 38.91 -8.06
N ARG A 442 -3.02 39.57 -7.05
CA ARG A 442 -2.56 40.87 -6.53
C ARG A 442 -1.27 40.74 -5.71
N ARG A 443 -0.88 39.50 -5.38
CA ARG A 443 0.34 39.13 -4.66
C ARG A 443 1.28 38.43 -5.62
N ALA A 444 2.58 38.74 -5.58
CA ALA A 444 3.57 38.06 -6.43
C ALA A 444 3.54 36.52 -6.28
N SER A 445 3.25 36.02 -5.07
CA SER A 445 3.09 34.60 -4.77
C SER A 445 1.91 33.90 -5.47
N GLN A 446 1.04 34.64 -6.17
CA GLN A 446 -0.19 34.19 -6.86
C GLN A 446 -1.23 33.47 -5.98
N THR A 447 -0.94 33.27 -4.70
CA THR A 447 -1.81 32.62 -3.71
C THR A 447 -1.88 33.42 -2.42
N LYS A 448 -2.95 33.17 -1.67
CA LYS A 448 -3.23 33.72 -0.33
C LYS A 448 -2.19 33.28 0.72
N PRO A 449 -2.13 33.95 1.89
CA PRO A 449 -1.27 33.54 2.99
C PRO A 449 -1.54 32.10 3.47
N ARG A 450 -0.49 31.40 3.94
CA ARG A 450 -0.53 29.96 4.27
C ARG A 450 -1.67 29.57 5.22
N ALA A 451 -1.93 30.37 6.27
CA ALA A 451 -3.02 30.11 7.21
C ALA A 451 -4.41 30.16 6.52
N GLU A 452 -4.65 31.14 5.66
CA GLU A 452 -5.91 31.24 4.92
C GLU A 452 -6.07 30.09 3.93
N ARG A 453 -5.01 29.71 3.21
CA ARG A 453 -5.03 28.52 2.33
C ARG A 453 -5.36 27.25 3.10
N MET A 454 -4.79 27.05 4.29
CA MET A 454 -5.13 25.90 5.13
C MET A 454 -6.60 25.90 5.55
N ARG A 455 -7.17 27.06 5.89
CA ARG A 455 -8.60 27.19 6.20
C ARG A 455 -9.48 26.84 4.99
N ILE A 456 -9.12 27.33 3.80
CA ILE A 456 -9.82 27.04 2.53
C ILE A 456 -9.75 25.54 2.20
N PHE A 457 -8.56 24.92 2.24
CA PHE A 457 -8.42 23.48 1.98
C PHE A 457 -9.15 22.62 3.01
N LYS A 458 -9.16 23.00 4.29
CA LYS A 458 -9.98 22.32 5.31
C LYS A 458 -11.47 22.43 4.99
N LYS A 459 -11.96 23.62 4.61
CA LYS A 459 -13.37 23.81 4.19
C LYS A 459 -13.77 22.97 2.97
N TRP A 460 -12.88 22.85 1.98
CA TRP A 460 -13.17 22.11 0.74
C TRP A 460 -13.01 20.59 0.84
N TYR A 461 -12.12 20.08 1.70
CA TYR A 461 -11.77 18.65 1.72
C TYR A 461 -12.22 17.91 2.99
N LEU A 462 -12.43 18.59 4.11
CA LEU A 462 -12.98 17.98 5.33
C LEU A 462 -14.50 18.17 5.37
N THR A 463 -15.19 17.43 6.24
CA THR A 463 -16.66 17.47 6.32
C THR A 463 -17.21 18.63 7.14
N GLY A 464 -16.38 19.34 7.92
CA GLY A 464 -16.83 20.34 8.88
C GLY A 464 -17.36 19.74 10.21
N LEU A 465 -17.20 18.41 10.38
CA LEU A 465 -17.52 17.66 11.60
C LEU A 465 -16.26 17.22 12.36
N GLU A 466 -15.08 17.53 11.84
CA GLU A 466 -13.78 17.29 12.45
C GLU A 466 -13.53 18.31 13.59
N PRO A 467 -12.81 17.94 14.67
CA PRO A 467 -12.54 18.86 15.78
C PRO A 467 -11.61 20.02 15.40
N THR A 468 -11.02 19.99 14.20
CA THR A 468 -10.16 21.04 13.62
C THR A 468 -10.91 21.95 12.64
N ALA A 469 -12.23 21.80 12.50
CA ALA A 469 -13.06 22.68 11.68
C ALA A 469 -13.40 23.97 12.44
N GLU A 470 -13.00 25.12 11.88
CA GLU A 470 -13.34 26.44 12.41
C GLU A 470 -14.80 26.79 12.09
N ARG A 471 -15.54 27.32 13.08
CA ARG A 471 -16.88 27.91 12.89
C ARG A 471 -16.76 29.39 12.57
N THR A 472 -17.55 29.88 11.61
CA THR A 472 -17.54 31.31 11.24
C THR A 472 -18.51 32.15 12.08
N LEU A 473 -19.56 31.54 12.65
CA LEU A 473 -20.57 32.24 13.45
C LEU A 473 -20.00 33.12 14.60
N PRO A 474 -19.01 32.69 15.41
CA PRO A 474 -18.49 33.54 16.49
C PRO A 474 -17.74 34.77 15.99
N GLN A 475 -17.12 34.69 14.80
CA GLN A 475 -16.30 35.76 14.22
C GLN A 475 -17.11 36.81 13.45
N LYS A 476 -18.43 36.61 13.29
CA LYS A 476 -19.31 37.48 12.49
C LYS A 476 -20.01 38.53 13.34
N GLU A 477 -20.17 39.71 12.73
CA GLU A 477 -21.11 40.73 13.17
C GLU A 477 -22.55 40.34 12.78
N PRO A 478 -23.57 40.80 13.52
CA PRO A 478 -24.97 40.51 13.21
C PRO A 478 -25.41 41.21 11.91
N SER A 479 -25.83 40.42 10.92
CA SER A 479 -26.26 40.91 9.60
C SER A 479 -27.73 41.33 9.57
N THR A 480 -28.56 40.68 10.38
CA THR A 480 -30.02 40.69 10.22
C THR A 480 -30.69 41.19 11.50
N LEU A 481 -31.52 42.22 11.40
CA LEU A 481 -32.44 42.62 12.47
C LEU A 481 -33.79 41.94 12.24
N LEU A 482 -34.22 41.12 13.18
CA LEU A 482 -35.48 40.40 13.16
C LEU A 482 -36.45 41.05 14.15
N THR A 483 -37.63 41.50 13.69
CA THR A 483 -38.66 42.10 14.55
C THR A 483 -39.95 41.30 14.52
N LEU A 484 -40.42 40.91 15.71
CA LEU A 484 -41.49 39.94 15.93
C LEU A 484 -42.65 40.56 16.71
N GLU A 485 -43.85 40.04 16.52
CA GLU A 485 -45.05 40.42 17.28
C GLU A 485 -45.17 39.62 18.58
N ASP A 486 -45.37 40.30 19.72
CA ASP A 486 -45.37 39.68 21.06
C ASP A 486 -46.51 38.65 21.30
N SER A 487 -47.52 38.57 20.43
CA SER A 487 -48.73 37.75 20.62
C SER A 487 -48.81 36.43 19.83
N THR A 488 -47.73 36.00 19.18
CA THR A 488 -47.72 34.75 18.39
C THR A 488 -46.94 33.63 19.09
N ASN A 489 -47.46 32.40 19.04
CA ASN A 489 -46.92 31.21 19.75
C ASN A 489 -45.63 30.65 19.09
N LEU A 490 -44.63 31.50 18.90
CA LEU A 490 -43.42 31.22 18.11
C LEU A 490 -42.25 30.67 18.93
N ILE A 491 -42.28 30.81 20.26
CA ILE A 491 -41.21 30.37 21.17
C ILE A 491 -41.50 28.95 21.66
N LEU A 492 -40.59 28.02 21.35
CA LEU A 492 -40.65 26.65 21.85
C LEU A 492 -40.20 26.55 23.32
N PRO A 493 -40.82 25.68 24.13
CA PRO A 493 -40.30 25.31 25.45
C PRO A 493 -38.86 24.82 25.40
N GLN A 494 -38.09 25.15 26.44
CA GLN A 494 -36.68 24.77 26.52
C GLN A 494 -36.50 23.23 26.50
N GLY A 495 -35.68 22.74 25.56
CA GLY A 495 -35.44 21.30 25.37
C GLY A 495 -36.48 20.59 24.50
N GLN A 496 -37.53 21.27 24.03
CA GLN A 496 -38.42 20.71 23.00
C GLN A 496 -37.73 20.76 21.63
N ARG A 497 -37.86 19.68 20.85
CA ARG A 497 -37.40 19.61 19.46
C ARG A 497 -38.41 20.26 18.50
N LEU A 498 -37.90 21.00 17.52
CA LEU A 498 -38.64 21.46 16.36
C LEU A 498 -38.67 20.34 15.31
N ILE A 499 -39.86 20.00 14.81
CA ILE A 499 -40.06 19.09 13.67
C ILE A 499 -41.05 19.75 12.71
N LEU A 500 -40.58 20.13 11.53
CA LEU A 500 -41.38 20.56 10.39
C LEU A 500 -41.39 19.44 9.35
N ARG A 501 -42.56 19.04 8.86
CA ARG A 501 -42.72 17.99 7.83
C ARG A 501 -42.96 18.54 6.42
N GLU A 502 -43.44 19.78 6.35
CA GLU A 502 -43.70 20.58 5.14
C GLU A 502 -43.40 22.05 5.50
N LEU A 503 -43.09 22.88 4.50
CA LEU A 503 -42.80 24.31 4.64
C LEU A 503 -43.86 25.15 3.92
N GLY A 504 -44.15 26.35 4.39
CA GLY A 504 -45.11 27.28 3.76
C GLY A 504 -46.58 26.95 4.05
N HIS A 505 -46.88 26.46 5.25
CA HIS A 505 -48.24 26.14 5.68
C HIS A 505 -49.13 27.39 5.89
N SER A 506 -48.52 28.56 6.08
CA SER A 506 -49.17 29.86 6.14
C SER A 506 -48.75 30.75 4.96
N PRO A 507 -49.59 31.70 4.51
CA PRO A 507 -49.22 32.66 3.47
C PRO A 507 -48.18 33.69 3.93
N ASN A 508 -48.03 33.87 5.25
CA ASN A 508 -47.00 34.70 5.87
C ASN A 508 -45.83 33.83 6.32
N THR A 509 -44.62 34.39 6.27
CA THR A 509 -43.38 33.81 6.81
C THR A 509 -43.53 33.44 8.28
N ASN A 510 -43.23 32.19 8.65
CA ASN A 510 -43.21 31.75 10.05
C ASN A 510 -41.80 31.77 10.61
N VAL A 511 -41.66 32.07 11.90
CA VAL A 511 -40.38 32.10 12.61
C VAL A 511 -40.49 31.22 13.86
N HIS A 512 -39.75 30.12 13.92
CA HIS A 512 -39.71 29.25 15.09
C HIS A 512 -38.49 29.59 15.94
N LEU A 513 -38.69 30.05 17.18
CA LEU A 513 -37.63 30.38 18.13
C LEU A 513 -37.37 29.22 19.10
N LEU A 514 -36.15 28.69 19.09
CA LEU A 514 -35.65 27.74 20.08
C LEU A 514 -34.78 28.48 21.11
N PRO A 515 -35.12 28.49 22.41
CA PRO A 515 -34.30 29.15 23.43
C PRO A 515 -33.00 28.38 23.69
N VAL A 516 -31.89 29.11 23.70
CA VAL A 516 -30.56 28.56 24.03
C VAL A 516 -30.50 28.25 25.53
N PRO A 517 -30.03 27.06 25.96
CA PRO A 517 -29.90 26.74 27.38
C PRO A 517 -29.00 27.71 28.15
N PRO A 518 -29.32 28.03 29.43
CA PRO A 518 -28.55 29.01 30.21
C PRO A 518 -27.14 28.52 30.54
N GLN A 519 -26.23 29.47 30.73
CA GLN A 519 -24.83 29.23 31.05
C GLN A 519 -24.70 28.40 32.34
N GLY A 520 -23.86 27.35 32.30
CA GLY A 520 -23.63 26.42 33.41
C GLY A 520 -24.10 24.98 33.16
N VAL A 521 -24.96 24.74 32.16
CA VAL A 521 -25.34 23.38 31.74
C VAL A 521 -24.28 22.80 30.79
N SER A 522 -23.19 22.28 31.36
CA SER A 522 -22.08 21.73 30.57
C SER A 522 -22.50 20.53 29.72
N GLY A 523 -22.14 20.55 28.44
CA GLY A 523 -22.27 19.38 27.56
C GLY A 523 -23.52 19.31 26.69
N LYS A 524 -24.30 20.40 26.52
CA LYS A 524 -25.33 20.43 25.47
C LYS A 524 -24.77 20.81 24.10
N LYS A 525 -25.37 20.26 23.04
CA LYS A 525 -25.05 20.55 21.63
C LYS A 525 -26.34 20.90 20.88
N PHE A 526 -26.27 21.89 20.00
CA PHE A 526 -27.33 22.20 19.06
C PHE A 526 -27.11 21.44 17.76
N THR A 527 -28.15 20.80 17.24
CA THR A 527 -28.11 20.12 15.94
C THR A 527 -29.35 20.42 15.13
N LEU A 528 -29.18 20.78 13.85
CA LEU A 528 -30.26 20.98 12.88
C LEU A 528 -29.96 20.18 11.61
N LEU A 529 -30.97 19.50 11.06
CA LEU A 529 -30.90 18.77 9.79
C LEU A 529 -32.13 19.09 8.94
N THR A 530 -31.93 19.30 7.64
CA THR A 530 -32.99 19.61 6.67
C THR A 530 -32.63 19.07 5.28
N ASP A 531 -33.62 18.79 4.44
CA ASP A 531 -33.43 18.48 3.01
C ASP A 531 -33.36 19.73 2.11
N GLN A 532 -33.58 20.92 2.68
CA GLN A 532 -33.46 22.20 1.98
C GLN A 532 -32.03 22.75 2.05
N LYS A 533 -31.68 23.63 1.10
CA LYS A 533 -30.51 24.49 1.22
C LYS A 533 -30.78 25.55 2.29
N LEU A 534 -29.76 25.92 3.06
CA LEU A 534 -29.81 27.11 3.92
C LEU A 534 -29.49 28.37 3.10
N ASP A 535 -30.31 29.39 3.26
CA ASP A 535 -30.18 30.65 2.52
C ASP A 535 -29.17 31.62 3.15
N HIS A 536 -28.36 32.25 2.31
CA HIS A 536 -27.55 33.40 2.70
C HIS A 536 -28.42 34.68 2.84
N PRO A 537 -27.95 35.71 3.57
CA PRO A 537 -28.69 36.96 3.73
C PRO A 537 -29.04 37.59 2.37
N GLY A 538 -30.34 37.72 2.09
CA GLY A 538 -30.87 38.27 0.84
C GLY A 538 -31.24 37.25 -0.24
N GLU A 539 -30.92 35.96 -0.07
CA GLU A 539 -31.36 34.91 -1.00
C GLU A 539 -32.86 34.61 -0.87
N GLN A 540 -33.53 34.46 -2.02
CA GLN A 540 -34.97 34.15 -2.14
C GLN A 540 -35.27 32.64 -2.10
N GLY A 541 -34.69 31.91 -1.16
CA GLY A 541 -35.00 30.50 -0.94
C GLY A 541 -36.11 30.27 0.10
N THR A 542 -36.18 29.03 0.60
CA THR A 542 -37.27 28.54 1.46
C THR A 542 -36.97 28.61 2.95
N LEU A 543 -35.69 28.59 3.36
CA LEU A 543 -35.32 28.35 4.75
C LEU A 543 -34.07 29.14 5.16
N GLU A 544 -34.20 29.90 6.25
CA GLU A 544 -33.08 30.65 6.83
C GLU A 544 -32.92 30.33 8.32
N VAL A 545 -31.68 30.13 8.76
CA VAL A 545 -31.35 29.81 10.17
C VAL A 545 -30.47 30.91 10.73
N LEU A 546 -30.96 31.52 11.80
CA LEU A 546 -30.41 32.73 12.42
C LEU A 546 -30.13 32.48 13.90
N PHE A 547 -28.97 32.91 14.39
CA PHE A 547 -28.64 32.93 15.82
C PHE A 547 -28.80 34.34 16.35
N CYS A 548 -29.63 34.53 17.37
CA CYS A 548 -30.23 35.81 17.71
C CYS A 548 -30.05 36.18 19.19
N SER A 549 -29.82 37.47 19.45
CA SER A 549 -29.78 38.09 20.79
C SER A 549 -30.75 39.26 20.87
N VAL A 550 -31.33 39.53 22.05
CA VAL A 550 -32.27 40.64 22.23
C VAL A 550 -31.56 41.99 22.05
N PHE A 551 -32.06 42.80 21.12
CA PHE A 551 -31.54 44.13 20.83
C PHE A 551 -32.38 45.21 21.53
N PRO A 552 -31.80 46.03 22.43
CA PRO A 552 -32.57 46.96 23.25
C PRO A 552 -33.18 48.10 22.43
N LEU A 553 -34.41 48.48 22.79
CA LEU A 553 -35.12 49.63 22.23
C LEU A 553 -34.46 50.95 22.70
N HIS A 554 -33.59 51.51 21.86
CA HIS A 554 -33.09 52.89 22.00
C HIS A 554 -33.39 53.71 20.73
N ASN A 555 -33.71 54.99 20.93
CA ASN A 555 -34.40 55.82 19.93
C ASN A 555 -33.64 55.99 18.60
N GLY A 556 -34.12 55.27 17.58
CA GLY A 556 -34.33 55.82 16.23
C GLY A 556 -33.12 56.04 15.30
N LYS A 557 -31.89 55.59 15.63
CA LYS A 557 -30.70 55.89 14.79
C LYS A 557 -29.79 54.72 14.37
N PHE A 558 -30.11 53.46 14.73
CA PHE A 558 -29.21 52.31 14.46
C PHE A 558 -29.73 51.29 13.42
N ALA A 559 -30.90 51.52 12.81
CA ALA A 559 -31.43 50.62 11.77
C ALA A 559 -30.63 50.57 10.46
N SER A 560 -29.60 51.43 10.32
CA SER A 560 -28.66 51.48 9.19
C SER A 560 -27.38 50.67 9.41
N VAL A 561 -27.25 49.94 10.52
CA VAL A 561 -26.06 49.11 10.82
C VAL A 561 -26.23 47.68 10.29
N PHE A 562 -27.47 47.18 10.22
CA PHE A 562 -27.79 45.84 9.72
C PHE A 562 -27.99 45.87 8.19
N SER A 563 -27.51 44.85 7.49
CA SER A 563 -27.67 44.74 6.03
C SER A 563 -29.07 44.27 5.63
N MET A 564 -29.77 43.59 6.53
CA MET A 564 -31.14 43.07 6.33
C MET A 564 -32.01 43.41 7.54
N ASN A 565 -33.21 43.95 7.30
CA ASN A 565 -34.24 44.15 8.32
C ASN A 565 -35.48 43.33 7.94
N MET A 566 -35.86 42.36 8.78
CA MET A 566 -37.04 41.51 8.59
C MET A 566 -38.09 41.89 9.63
N ASP A 567 -39.17 42.53 9.19
CA ASP A 567 -40.25 42.98 10.06
C ASP A 567 -41.53 42.18 9.87
N PHE A 568 -41.91 41.46 10.93
CA PHE A 568 -43.13 40.66 11.01
C PHE A 568 -44.13 41.25 12.02
N SER A 569 -43.87 42.44 12.58
CA SER A 569 -44.62 42.92 13.75
C SER A 569 -45.95 43.61 13.45
N GLY A 570 -46.45 43.57 12.22
CA GLY A 570 -47.85 43.89 11.89
C GLY A 570 -48.36 45.26 12.38
N SER A 571 -47.51 46.29 12.41
CA SER A 571 -47.81 47.63 12.96
C SER A 571 -48.17 47.69 14.47
N SER A 572 -47.93 46.62 15.23
CA SER A 572 -48.16 46.60 16.68
C SER A 572 -47.03 47.28 17.47
N ALA A 573 -47.39 47.91 18.60
CA ALA A 573 -46.47 48.70 19.42
C ALA A 573 -45.61 47.87 20.40
N GLY A 574 -45.93 46.59 20.57
CA GLY A 574 -45.14 45.59 21.33
C GLY A 574 -44.44 44.66 20.35
N SER A 575 -43.23 45.05 19.93
CA SER A 575 -42.41 44.25 19.04
C SER A 575 -41.02 43.98 19.62
N THR A 576 -40.73 42.71 19.82
CA THR A 576 -39.42 42.22 20.24
C THR A 576 -38.44 42.29 19.06
N ARG A 577 -37.29 42.94 19.28
CA ARG A 577 -36.24 43.11 18.28
C ARG A 577 -35.03 42.26 18.62
N LEU A 578 -34.57 41.49 17.65
CA LEU A 578 -33.45 40.55 17.79
C LEU A 578 -32.37 40.89 16.77
N ALA A 579 -31.12 41.05 17.23
CA ALA A 579 -29.96 41.15 16.36
C ALA A 579 -29.44 39.74 16.08
N CYS A 580 -29.32 39.38 14.80
CA CYS A 580 -29.11 38.00 14.40
C CYS A 580 -27.93 37.82 13.42
N LYS A 581 -27.19 36.72 13.60
CA LYS A 581 -26.13 36.22 12.71
C LYS A 581 -26.68 35.06 11.86
N ASN A 582 -26.45 35.06 10.55
CA ASN A 582 -26.88 33.98 9.65
C ASN A 582 -25.89 32.79 9.65
N ALA A 583 -26.41 31.56 9.66
CA ALA A 583 -25.65 30.33 9.84
C ALA A 583 -25.29 29.58 8.53
N ALA A 584 -25.75 30.03 7.36
CA ALA A 584 -25.69 29.24 6.11
C ALA A 584 -24.25 28.88 5.67
N GLU A 585 -23.26 29.75 5.95
CA GLU A 585 -21.86 29.48 5.62
C GLU A 585 -21.18 28.39 6.47
N ASP A 586 -21.73 28.08 7.65
CA ASP A 586 -21.30 26.98 8.51
C ASP A 586 -22.08 25.67 8.19
N GLY A 587 -22.95 25.71 7.19
CA GLY A 587 -23.74 24.57 6.71
C GLY A 587 -22.87 23.41 6.20
N ILE A 588 -23.09 22.23 6.76
CA ILE A 588 -22.40 20.99 6.42
C ILE A 588 -23.27 20.20 5.44
N HIS A 589 -22.70 19.83 4.28
CA HIS A 589 -23.36 18.94 3.33
C HIS A 589 -23.27 17.48 3.79
N LEU A 590 -24.41 16.82 3.95
CA LEU A 590 -24.51 15.37 4.17
C LEU A 590 -25.20 14.69 2.98
N PRO A 591 -24.78 13.47 2.59
CA PRO A 591 -25.42 12.78 1.48
C PRO A 591 -26.86 12.40 1.81
N ALA A 592 -27.77 12.64 0.86
CA ALA A 592 -29.20 12.47 1.07
C ALA A 592 -29.58 10.99 1.30
N SER A 593 -29.97 10.67 2.53
CA SER A 593 -30.36 9.32 2.94
C SER A 593 -31.87 9.17 2.94
N THR A 594 -32.40 8.61 1.85
CA THR A 594 -33.84 8.39 1.64
C THR A 594 -34.16 6.90 1.54
N ARG A 595 -35.44 6.53 1.55
CA ARG A 595 -35.84 5.11 1.41
C ARG A 595 -35.42 4.48 0.07
N THR A 596 -35.16 5.29 -0.95
CA THR A 596 -34.73 4.88 -2.31
C THR A 596 -33.23 5.02 -2.55
N SER A 597 -32.50 5.83 -1.77
CA SER A 597 -31.05 6.02 -1.92
C SER A 597 -30.29 4.70 -1.77
N LYS A 598 -29.24 4.53 -2.58
CA LYS A 598 -28.39 3.32 -2.63
C LYS A 598 -26.92 3.62 -2.33
N GLN A 599 -26.42 4.78 -2.74
CA GLN A 599 -25.03 5.19 -2.57
C GLN A 599 -24.96 6.64 -2.06
N ALA A 600 -23.91 6.97 -1.32
CA ALA A 600 -23.73 8.33 -0.81
C ALA A 600 -23.56 9.38 -1.93
N TYR A 601 -23.06 8.96 -3.09
CA TYR A 601 -22.78 9.81 -4.26
C TYR A 601 -23.91 9.79 -5.32
N ASP A 602 -25.12 9.34 -4.95
CA ASP A 602 -26.30 9.44 -5.81
C ASP A 602 -26.56 10.93 -6.17
N ARG A 603 -27.01 11.22 -7.42
CA ARG A 603 -27.19 12.60 -7.92
C ARG A 603 -28.47 13.27 -7.39
N THR A 604 -28.53 13.45 -6.08
CA THR A 604 -29.61 14.12 -5.34
C THR A 604 -29.05 15.31 -4.57
N SER A 605 -29.86 16.35 -4.32
CA SER A 605 -29.48 17.46 -3.45
C SER A 605 -29.10 16.94 -2.05
N PRO A 606 -27.94 17.32 -1.50
CA PRO A 606 -27.53 16.88 -0.16
C PRO A 606 -28.42 17.50 0.93
N PHE A 607 -28.42 16.88 2.10
CA PHE A 607 -29.03 17.45 3.30
C PHE A 607 -28.11 18.54 3.88
N SER A 608 -28.69 19.65 4.34
CA SER A 608 -27.95 20.67 5.09
C SER A 608 -27.98 20.33 6.58
N TYR A 609 -26.81 20.32 7.21
CA TYR A 609 -26.64 20.03 8.63
C TYR A 609 -25.90 21.17 9.34
N LEU A 610 -26.34 21.52 10.56
CA LEU A 610 -25.64 22.44 11.45
C LEU A 610 -25.36 21.74 12.78
N GLN A 611 -24.16 21.97 13.33
CA GLN A 611 -23.78 21.51 14.65
C GLN A 611 -22.93 22.56 15.34
N TYR A 612 -23.38 22.97 16.52
CA TYR A 612 -22.67 23.89 17.41
C TYR A 612 -22.63 23.34 18.83
N ASP A 613 -21.50 23.54 19.50
CA ASP A 613 -21.40 23.24 20.92
C ASP A 613 -21.91 24.45 21.71
N LEU A 614 -22.41 24.26 22.94
CA LEU A 614 -23.00 25.37 23.71
C LEU A 614 -22.01 26.54 23.94
N GLU A 615 -20.71 26.25 23.91
CA GLU A 615 -19.61 27.22 23.99
C GLU A 615 -19.59 28.20 22.79
N ASP A 616 -19.96 27.74 21.58
CA ASP A 616 -20.05 28.59 20.39
C ASP A 616 -21.27 29.54 20.42
N LEU A 617 -22.26 29.23 21.27
CA LEU A 617 -23.58 29.89 21.29
C LEU A 617 -23.77 30.85 22.47
N VAL A 618 -22.74 31.05 23.31
CA VAL A 618 -22.80 31.83 24.57
C VAL A 618 -23.32 33.27 24.40
N GLU A 619 -23.12 33.89 23.23
CA GLU A 619 -23.59 35.24 22.89
C GLU A 619 -25.08 35.31 22.51
N HIS A 620 -25.73 34.17 22.25
CA HIS A 620 -27.06 34.11 21.64
C HIS A 620 -28.10 33.56 22.62
N GLN A 621 -29.31 34.10 22.55
CA GLN A 621 -30.43 33.71 23.42
C GLN A 621 -31.44 32.81 22.70
N PHE A 622 -31.55 32.94 21.39
CA PHE A 622 -32.49 32.17 20.56
C PHE A 622 -31.83 31.69 19.27
N VAL A 623 -32.24 30.52 18.80
CA VAL A 623 -32.03 30.08 17.42
C VAL A 623 -33.37 30.24 16.70
N ALA A 624 -33.41 31.10 15.68
CA ALA A 624 -34.58 31.36 14.87
C ALA A 624 -34.50 30.56 13.56
N VAL A 625 -35.49 29.70 13.33
CA VAL A 625 -35.68 28.96 12.07
C VAL A 625 -36.82 29.65 11.31
N VAL A 626 -36.48 30.31 10.21
CA VAL A 626 -37.39 31.15 9.42
C VAL A 626 -37.84 30.38 8.18
N ASP A 627 -39.13 30.04 8.13
CA ASP A 627 -39.80 29.45 6.96
C ASP A 627 -40.26 30.57 6.03
N LYS A 628 -39.55 30.75 4.92
CA LYS A 628 -39.81 31.78 3.90
C LYS A 628 -40.71 31.28 2.77
N ALA A 629 -41.14 30.01 2.78
CA ALA A 629 -41.99 29.47 1.73
C ALA A 629 -43.40 30.10 1.78
N ARG A 630 -43.88 30.59 0.63
CA ARG A 630 -45.21 31.26 0.50
C ARG A 630 -46.36 30.30 0.17
N SER A 631 -46.03 29.05 -0.11
CA SER A 631 -46.97 27.98 -0.45
C SER A 631 -46.44 26.66 0.08
N PRO A 632 -47.30 25.67 0.36
CA PRO A 632 -46.88 24.35 0.82
C PRO A 632 -45.87 23.71 -0.14
N THR A 633 -44.62 23.62 0.32
CA THR A 633 -43.50 22.98 -0.39
C THR A 633 -43.02 21.76 0.37
N ARG A 634 -42.58 20.75 -0.38
CA ARG A 634 -42.01 19.52 0.21
C ARG A 634 -40.62 19.83 0.73
N GLY A 635 -40.49 19.80 2.04
CA GLY A 635 -39.24 19.95 2.75
C GLY A 635 -39.46 19.74 4.24
N TRP A 636 -38.44 19.27 4.95
CA TRP A 636 -38.52 19.01 6.38
C TRP A 636 -37.34 19.61 7.13
N VAL A 637 -37.56 19.92 8.42
CA VAL A 637 -36.55 20.46 9.32
C VAL A 637 -36.67 19.78 10.67
N VAL A 638 -35.57 19.25 11.18
CA VAL A 638 -35.45 18.75 12.55
C VAL A 638 -34.39 19.57 13.26
N ALA A 639 -34.72 20.22 14.37
CA ALA A 639 -33.76 20.97 15.17
C ALA A 639 -33.96 20.70 16.67
N GLU A 640 -32.88 20.42 17.39
CA GLU A 640 -32.94 20.13 18.83
C GLU A 640 -31.64 20.49 19.57
N PHE A 641 -31.78 20.66 20.88
CA PHE A 641 -30.66 20.68 21.82
C PHE A 641 -30.58 19.31 22.51
N SER A 642 -29.43 18.64 22.41
CA SER A 642 -29.21 17.31 22.99
C SER A 642 -28.04 17.31 23.98
N ASP A 643 -28.10 16.41 24.97
CA ASP A 643 -27.02 16.20 25.94
C ASP A 643 -25.91 15.29 25.34
N SER A 644 -24.65 15.69 25.50
CA SER A 644 -23.49 14.98 24.93
C SER A 644 -23.25 13.61 25.54
N SER A 645 -23.77 13.34 26.75
CA SER A 645 -23.77 12.02 27.37
C SER A 645 -24.62 11.02 26.58
N ASP A 646 -25.71 11.51 26.00
CA ASP A 646 -26.75 10.71 25.37
C ASP A 646 -26.47 10.59 23.86
N SER A 647 -25.79 11.58 23.29
CA SER A 647 -25.27 11.51 21.93
C SER A 647 -23.94 10.76 21.80
N VAL A 648 -23.03 10.74 22.79
CA VAL A 648 -21.68 10.12 22.66
C VAL A 648 -21.50 8.85 23.52
N ILE A 649 -21.63 7.68 22.89
CA ILE A 649 -21.47 6.37 23.52
C ILE A 649 -20.05 5.83 23.30
N ARG A 650 -19.26 5.69 24.37
CA ARG A 650 -17.91 5.09 24.30
C ARG A 650 -17.95 3.58 24.61
N ALA A 651 -17.71 2.74 23.61
CA ALA A 651 -17.68 1.28 23.76
C ALA A 651 -16.39 0.82 24.47
N ARG A 652 -16.54 0.29 25.69
CA ARG A 652 -15.44 -0.28 26.49
C ARG A 652 -15.19 -1.75 26.15
N VAL A 653 -14.80 -2.05 24.91
CA VAL A 653 -14.52 -3.42 24.44
C VAL A 653 -13.10 -3.48 23.87
N GLY A 654 -12.28 -4.39 24.39
CA GLY A 654 -10.94 -4.68 23.83
C GLY A 654 -11.00 -5.60 22.61
N LEU A 655 -9.94 -5.59 21.79
CA LEU A 655 -9.90 -6.31 20.50
C LEU A 655 -10.27 -7.81 20.62
N GLY A 656 -9.77 -8.51 21.64
CA GLY A 656 -10.12 -9.93 21.89
C GLY A 656 -11.59 -10.17 22.24
N GLY A 657 -12.26 -9.23 22.90
CA GLY A 657 -13.70 -9.28 23.15
C GLY A 657 -14.51 -9.04 21.87
N LEU A 658 -14.07 -8.10 21.04
CA LEU A 658 -14.67 -7.80 19.75
C LEU A 658 -14.55 -8.98 18.76
N LEU A 659 -13.41 -9.68 18.76
CA LEU A 659 -13.17 -10.87 17.95
C LEU A 659 -14.01 -12.09 18.36
N SER A 660 -14.31 -12.25 19.65
CA SER A 660 -14.99 -13.44 20.18
C SER A 660 -16.51 -13.29 20.27
N ALA A 661 -17.02 -12.16 20.77
CA ALA A 661 -18.45 -11.93 20.98
C ALA A 661 -19.06 -10.86 20.05
N GLY A 662 -18.22 -10.04 19.42
CA GLY A 662 -18.64 -8.82 18.74
C GLY A 662 -19.07 -7.72 19.72
N LEU A 663 -19.53 -6.60 19.18
CA LEU A 663 -20.16 -5.52 19.93
C LEU A 663 -21.65 -5.49 19.58
N LYS A 664 -22.52 -5.60 20.58
CA LYS A 664 -23.98 -5.49 20.44
C LYS A 664 -24.48 -4.41 21.40
N MET A 665 -25.27 -3.47 20.89
CA MET A 665 -25.92 -2.43 21.69
C MET A 665 -27.31 -2.13 21.13
N ARG A 666 -28.17 -1.53 21.95
CA ARG A 666 -29.51 -1.09 21.55
C ARG A 666 -29.69 0.36 21.95
N LEU A 667 -30.02 1.21 20.99
CA LEU A 667 -30.37 2.61 21.23
C LEU A 667 -31.86 2.71 21.62
N PRO A 668 -32.21 3.57 22.59
CA PRO A 668 -33.59 3.77 23.02
C PRO A 668 -34.43 4.48 21.95
N ALA A 669 -35.75 4.50 22.16
CA ALA A 669 -36.68 5.21 21.29
C ALA A 669 -36.51 6.73 21.38
N ASN A 670 -36.53 7.28 22.60
CA ASN A 670 -36.22 8.69 22.84
C ASN A 670 -34.70 8.93 22.86
N ARG A 671 -34.09 8.88 21.68
CA ARG A 671 -32.67 9.23 21.45
C ARG A 671 -32.57 10.59 20.74
N PRO A 672 -31.40 11.26 20.80
CA PRO A 672 -31.13 12.39 19.90
C PRO A 672 -31.00 11.92 18.45
N MET A 673 -31.21 12.85 17.52
CA MET A 673 -31.10 12.66 16.08
C MET A 673 -29.74 12.11 15.67
N LEU A 674 -28.66 12.69 16.20
CA LEU A 674 -27.28 12.23 16.03
C LEU A 674 -26.84 11.42 17.25
N THR A 675 -26.38 10.19 17.01
CA THR A 675 -25.67 9.36 18.00
C THR A 675 -24.29 8.97 17.48
N GLU A 676 -23.26 9.13 18.30
CA GLU A 676 -21.85 8.86 18.01
C GLU A 676 -21.36 7.70 18.88
N VAL A 677 -21.05 6.57 18.25
CA VAL A 677 -20.48 5.39 18.92
C VAL A 677 -18.97 5.36 18.68
N LYS A 678 -18.17 5.60 19.73
CA LYS A 678 -16.70 5.52 19.67
C LYS A 678 -16.21 4.14 20.10
N VAL A 679 -15.39 3.50 19.28
CA VAL A 679 -14.82 2.16 19.54
C VAL A 679 -13.29 2.23 19.44
N PRO A 680 -12.58 2.54 20.56
CA PRO A 680 -11.12 2.73 20.54
C PRO A 680 -10.33 1.50 20.08
N ALA A 681 -10.86 0.28 20.29
CA ALA A 681 -10.21 -0.96 19.84
C ALA A 681 -10.25 -1.19 18.31
N LEU A 682 -10.95 -0.34 17.55
CA LEU A 682 -10.91 -0.32 16.09
C LEU A 682 -9.83 0.65 15.61
N HIS A 683 -8.60 0.19 15.42
CA HIS A 683 -7.50 1.01 14.89
C HIS A 683 -6.65 0.30 13.82
N SER A 684 -6.54 -1.03 13.86
CA SER A 684 -5.81 -1.82 12.85
C SER A 684 -6.47 -1.80 11.47
N SER A 685 -5.69 -1.51 10.42
CA SER A 685 -6.12 -1.59 9.01
C SER A 685 -6.10 -3.01 8.42
N LEU A 686 -5.68 -4.02 9.20
CA LEU A 686 -5.64 -5.43 8.77
C LEU A 686 -6.98 -6.17 8.96
N LEU A 687 -7.96 -5.54 9.62
CA LEU A 687 -9.22 -6.16 9.99
C LEU A 687 -10.39 -5.41 9.35
N ASN A 688 -11.25 -6.17 8.66
CA ASN A 688 -12.53 -5.71 8.15
C ASN A 688 -13.66 -6.17 9.07
N TYR A 689 -14.74 -5.38 9.15
CA TYR A 689 -15.85 -5.64 10.05
C TYR A 689 -17.19 -5.54 9.33
N LYS A 690 -18.19 -6.27 9.83
CA LYS A 690 -19.59 -6.21 9.40
C LYS A 690 -20.40 -5.52 10.48
N LEU A 691 -20.97 -4.36 10.13
CA LEU A 691 -21.90 -3.60 10.95
C LEU A 691 -23.31 -3.84 10.43
N LYS A 692 -24.23 -4.27 11.29
CA LYS A 692 -25.64 -4.46 10.97
C LYS A 692 -26.49 -3.60 11.89
N ILE A 693 -27.44 -2.89 11.30
CA ILE A 693 -28.34 -1.95 11.97
C ILE A 693 -29.77 -2.45 11.74
N VAL A 694 -30.48 -2.78 12.82
CA VAL A 694 -31.85 -3.30 12.77
C VAL A 694 -32.77 -2.37 13.54
N ARG A 695 -33.75 -1.77 12.84
CA ARG A 695 -34.82 -0.99 13.45
C ARG A 695 -35.94 -1.93 13.92
N ARG A 696 -36.48 -1.70 15.12
CA ARG A 696 -37.65 -2.39 15.67
C ARG A 696 -38.67 -1.40 16.20
N GLY A 697 -39.95 -1.63 15.90
CA GLY A 697 -41.03 -0.69 16.15
C GLY A 697 -41.12 0.31 14.99
N TYR A 698 -42.03 0.06 14.05
CA TYR A 698 -42.43 1.06 13.07
C TYR A 698 -43.63 1.80 13.65
N GLY A 699 -43.51 3.10 13.86
CA GLY A 699 -44.67 3.94 14.19
C GLY A 699 -45.59 4.11 12.98
N GLU A 700 -46.81 4.59 13.22
CA GLU A 700 -47.79 4.82 12.14
C GLU A 700 -47.38 5.97 11.19
N GLN A 701 -46.57 6.90 11.68
CA GLN A 701 -46.08 8.05 10.91
C GLN A 701 -44.90 7.69 9.99
N PRO A 702 -44.84 8.22 8.76
CA PRO A 702 -43.70 8.01 7.86
C PRO A 702 -42.44 8.71 8.40
N GLU A 703 -41.30 8.04 8.22
CA GLU A 703 -39.99 8.60 8.58
C GLU A 703 -39.60 9.74 7.63
N LEU A 704 -39.03 10.81 8.18
CA LEU A 704 -38.50 11.97 7.46
C LEU A 704 -37.32 11.60 6.56
N PHE A 705 -36.36 10.85 7.10
CA PHE A 705 -35.17 10.39 6.40
C PHE A 705 -34.79 8.97 6.83
N ALA A 706 -34.08 8.25 5.96
CA ALA A 706 -33.58 6.92 6.27
C ALA A 706 -32.25 7.01 7.05
N PRO A 707 -31.90 6.04 7.91
CA PRO A 707 -30.67 6.09 8.70
C PRO A 707 -29.43 6.33 7.86
N LEU A 708 -28.70 7.40 8.18
CA LEU A 708 -27.42 7.77 7.60
C LEU A 708 -26.32 7.40 8.60
N LEU A 709 -25.25 6.76 8.12
CA LEU A 709 -24.08 6.42 8.92
C LEU A 709 -22.84 7.07 8.32
N ARG A 710 -22.04 7.74 9.15
CA ARG A 710 -20.66 8.10 8.87
C ARG A 710 -19.74 7.23 9.72
N GLN A 711 -18.85 6.50 9.07
CA GLN A 711 -17.65 5.96 9.69
C GLN A 711 -16.56 7.04 9.60
N SER A 712 -15.90 7.38 10.70
CA SER A 712 -14.79 8.35 10.71
C SER A 712 -13.59 7.90 11.54
N ILE A 713 -12.39 8.30 11.08
CA ILE A 713 -11.10 8.15 11.75
C ILE A 713 -10.45 9.54 11.83
N PRO A 714 -9.97 9.99 13.00
CA PRO A 714 -9.46 11.36 13.17
C PRO A 714 -8.15 11.60 12.41
N ASP A 715 -7.19 10.68 12.41
CA ASP A 715 -5.94 10.73 11.63
C ASP A 715 -5.85 9.42 10.82
N PRO A 716 -5.83 9.44 9.47
CA PRO A 716 -5.57 10.57 8.56
C PRO A 716 -6.86 11.12 7.91
N HIS A 717 -7.78 11.65 8.73
CA HIS A 717 -9.07 12.24 8.30
C HIS A 717 -9.88 11.39 7.29
N GLU A 718 -10.00 10.07 7.53
CA GLU A 718 -10.87 9.20 6.75
C GLU A 718 -12.33 9.36 7.20
N SER A 719 -13.23 9.68 6.28
CA SER A 719 -14.69 9.57 6.47
C SER A 719 -15.33 8.79 5.32
N LYS A 720 -16.33 7.97 5.65
CA LYS A 720 -17.15 7.22 4.69
C LYS A 720 -18.60 7.32 5.10
N PHE A 721 -19.45 7.72 4.17
CA PHE A 721 -20.89 7.82 4.37
C PHE A 721 -21.62 6.63 3.75
N PHE A 722 -22.64 6.15 4.44
CA PHE A 722 -23.52 5.06 4.00
C PHE A 722 -24.96 5.50 4.22
N VAL A 723 -25.75 5.47 3.15
CA VAL A 723 -27.16 5.89 3.13
C VAL A 723 -28.10 4.69 3.31
N ASN A 724 -29.33 4.93 3.80
CA ASN A 724 -30.40 3.93 3.94
C ASN A 724 -29.96 2.64 4.66
N VAL A 725 -29.24 2.79 5.77
CA VAL A 725 -28.39 1.71 6.27
C VAL A 725 -29.16 0.54 6.89
N LYS A 726 -28.76 -0.66 6.49
CA LYS A 726 -29.18 -1.96 7.08
C LYS A 726 -27.98 -2.84 7.42
N GLN A 727 -27.01 -2.91 6.50
CA GLN A 727 -25.74 -3.63 6.68
C GLN A 727 -24.63 -2.87 5.95
N VAL A 728 -23.47 -2.75 6.59
CA VAL A 728 -22.28 -2.06 6.10
C VAL A 728 -21.07 -2.94 6.33
N ASN A 729 -20.12 -2.91 5.40
CA ASN A 729 -18.81 -3.51 5.56
C ASN A 729 -17.82 -2.37 5.82
N VAL A 730 -17.20 -2.41 6.99
CA VAL A 730 -16.35 -1.38 7.57
C VAL A 730 -14.90 -1.78 7.32
N ASN A 731 -14.19 -0.95 6.55
CA ASN A 731 -12.75 -1.09 6.28
C ASN A 731 -12.02 0.19 6.67
N LEU A 732 -10.79 0.07 7.17
CA LEU A 732 -10.09 1.13 7.90
C LEU A 732 -8.71 1.42 7.29
N HIS A 733 -8.32 2.69 7.20
CA HIS A 733 -6.93 3.13 6.94
C HIS A 733 -6.30 3.79 8.18
N GLY A 734 -6.37 3.08 9.32
CA GLY A 734 -5.76 3.49 10.58
C GLY A 734 -4.31 3.03 10.69
N VAL A 735 -3.97 2.34 11.79
CA VAL A 735 -2.63 1.80 12.02
C VAL A 735 -2.36 0.66 11.04
N ALA A 736 -1.43 0.90 10.11
CA ALA A 736 -1.00 -0.04 9.09
C ALA A 736 0.44 -0.52 9.32
N PRO A 737 0.80 -1.73 8.83
CA PRO A 737 2.17 -2.24 8.90
C PRO A 737 3.19 -1.29 8.27
N PHE A 738 4.39 -1.26 8.83
CA PHE A 738 5.54 -0.49 8.34
C PHE A 738 5.37 1.04 8.32
N MET A 739 4.25 1.58 8.81
CA MET A 739 4.04 3.01 8.91
C MET A 739 4.87 3.62 10.06
N PRO A 740 5.56 4.76 9.84
CA PRO A 740 6.19 5.51 10.91
C PRO A 740 5.13 6.07 11.90
N PRO A 741 5.50 6.30 13.18
CA PRO A 741 4.62 6.97 14.13
C PRO A 741 4.31 8.42 13.70
N PRO A 742 3.10 8.94 14.00
CA PRO A 742 2.75 10.34 13.73
C PRO A 742 3.49 11.31 14.64
N LEU A 743 3.60 12.58 14.24
CA LEU A 743 4.27 13.65 15.00
C LEU A 743 3.60 13.99 16.34
N ARG A 744 2.34 13.58 16.56
CA ARG A 744 1.58 13.81 17.80
C ARG A 744 0.94 12.50 18.27
N GLU A 745 1.40 11.94 19.39
CA GLU A 745 0.89 10.66 19.93
C GLU A 745 -0.62 10.63 20.14
N GLN A 746 -1.21 11.77 20.55
CA GLN A 746 -2.64 11.92 20.85
C GLN A 746 -3.57 11.62 19.66
N ALA A 747 -3.08 11.68 18.42
CA ALA A 747 -3.85 11.33 17.23
C ALA A 747 -4.17 9.82 17.15
N SER A 748 -3.29 8.96 17.68
CA SER A 748 -3.39 7.50 17.56
C SER A 748 -4.43 6.83 18.46
N LEU A 749 -4.92 7.52 19.49
CA LEU A 749 -5.72 6.94 20.58
C LEU A 749 -7.25 6.99 20.34
N GLY A 750 -7.70 7.55 19.21
CA GLY A 750 -9.13 7.79 18.95
C GLY A 750 -9.95 6.57 18.52
N GLY A 751 -9.31 5.60 17.84
CA GLY A 751 -10.01 4.51 17.14
C GLY A 751 -11.01 5.00 16.09
N VAL A 752 -12.07 4.23 15.85
CA VAL A 752 -13.16 4.58 14.91
C VAL A 752 -14.36 5.16 15.66
N SER A 753 -14.91 6.24 15.12
CA SER A 753 -16.23 6.78 15.46
C SER A 753 -17.27 6.42 14.40
N PHE A 754 -18.42 5.93 14.84
CA PHE A 754 -19.62 5.75 14.02
C PHE A 754 -20.65 6.81 14.40
N GLN A 755 -20.79 7.83 13.56
CA GLN A 755 -21.81 8.87 13.71
C GLN A 755 -23.06 8.43 12.92
N MET A 756 -24.20 8.34 13.58
CA MET A 756 -25.44 7.83 13.01
C MET A 756 -26.55 8.85 13.20
N TRP A 757 -27.10 9.35 12.08
CA TRP A 757 -28.31 10.15 12.06
C TRP A 757 -29.50 9.21 11.87
N THR A 758 -30.47 9.31 12.77
CA THR A 758 -31.73 8.56 12.68
C THR A 758 -32.90 9.48 12.98
N ASP A 759 -34.00 9.30 12.27
CA ASP A 759 -35.22 10.09 12.51
C ASP A 759 -35.76 9.88 13.94
N PRO A 760 -35.75 10.93 14.79
CA PRO A 760 -36.21 10.85 16.17
C PRO A 760 -37.74 11.07 16.31
N SER A 761 -38.46 11.29 15.20
CA SER A 761 -39.93 11.42 15.18
C SER A 761 -40.65 10.06 15.21
N SER A 762 -39.92 8.96 14.98
CA SER A 762 -40.42 7.60 15.11
C SER A 762 -40.06 7.01 16.47
N GLU A 763 -41.00 6.41 17.19
CA GLU A 763 -40.74 5.65 18.44
C GLU A 763 -40.06 4.28 18.18
N SER A 764 -39.17 4.25 17.18
CA SER A 764 -38.38 3.07 16.81
C SER A 764 -37.21 2.87 17.76
N THR A 765 -36.82 1.63 18.02
CA THR A 765 -35.54 1.31 18.69
C THR A 765 -34.55 0.77 17.66
N VAL A 766 -33.25 1.02 17.88
CA VAL A 766 -32.19 0.63 16.92
C VAL A 766 -31.22 -0.34 17.58
N ASP A 767 -31.21 -1.59 17.12
CA ASP A 767 -30.18 -2.56 17.48
C ASP A 767 -28.97 -2.38 16.55
N ILE A 768 -27.78 -2.25 17.13
CA ILE A 768 -26.50 -2.17 16.42
C ILE A 768 -25.70 -3.42 16.78
N SER A 769 -25.25 -4.17 15.78
CA SER A 769 -24.33 -5.30 15.96
C SER A 769 -23.14 -5.20 15.02
N LEU A 770 -21.94 -5.18 15.59
CA LEU A 770 -20.65 -5.16 14.90
C LEU A 770 -19.90 -6.48 15.15
N SER A 771 -19.46 -7.13 14.09
CA SER A 771 -18.73 -8.41 14.11
C SER A 771 -17.54 -8.39 13.16
N VAL A 772 -16.43 -9.05 13.50
CA VAL A 772 -15.24 -9.12 12.63
C VAL A 772 -15.53 -9.98 11.40
N ASP A 773 -15.17 -9.48 10.21
CA ASP A 773 -15.27 -10.23 8.96
C ASP A 773 -13.95 -10.91 8.64
N VAL A 774 -13.73 -12.09 9.22
CA VAL A 774 -12.47 -12.84 9.08
C VAL A 774 -12.15 -13.12 7.61
N LEU A 775 -13.14 -13.48 6.79
CA LEU A 775 -12.93 -13.74 5.37
C LEU A 775 -12.49 -12.46 4.65
N GLY A 776 -13.26 -11.37 4.80
CA GLY A 776 -12.94 -10.07 4.18
C GLY A 776 -11.62 -9.46 4.66
N SER A 777 -11.15 -9.81 5.87
CA SER A 777 -9.85 -9.36 6.41
C SER A 777 -8.66 -9.99 5.69
N LEU A 778 -8.81 -11.21 5.13
CA LEU A 778 -7.73 -11.87 4.39
C LEU A 778 -7.32 -11.10 3.13
N GLY A 779 -8.26 -10.39 2.49
CA GLY A 779 -7.99 -9.54 1.33
C GLY A 779 -7.13 -8.31 1.64
N GLU A 780 -7.17 -7.79 2.88
CA GLU A 780 -6.37 -6.64 3.32
C GLU A 780 -4.86 -6.96 3.39
N LEU A 781 -4.50 -8.24 3.56
CA LEU A 781 -3.12 -8.70 3.69
C LEU A 781 -2.33 -8.54 2.38
N VAL A 782 -2.96 -8.66 1.21
CA VAL A 782 -2.27 -8.70 -0.09
C VAL A 782 -1.49 -7.42 -0.36
N MET A 783 -2.12 -6.26 -0.19
CA MET A 783 -1.48 -4.97 -0.49
C MET A 783 -0.40 -4.61 0.52
N ARG A 784 -0.62 -4.89 1.80
CA ARG A 784 0.25 -4.48 2.92
C ARG A 784 1.43 -5.42 3.16
N TYR A 785 1.32 -6.68 2.74
CA TYR A 785 2.38 -7.69 2.89
C TYR A 785 2.91 -8.24 1.55
N ARG A 786 2.73 -7.53 0.43
CA ARG A 786 3.19 -7.99 -0.89
C ARG A 786 4.68 -8.37 -0.97
N THR A 787 5.55 -7.67 -0.25
CA THR A 787 6.99 -7.96 -0.21
C THR A 787 7.32 -9.21 0.63
N VAL A 788 6.45 -9.65 1.55
CA VAL A 788 6.61 -10.91 2.30
C VAL A 788 6.61 -12.12 1.35
N PHE A 789 5.77 -12.09 0.32
CA PHE A 789 5.73 -13.14 -0.72
C PHE A 789 6.98 -13.20 -1.60
N ALA A 790 7.84 -12.18 -1.58
CA ALA A 790 9.18 -12.22 -2.20
C ALA A 790 10.26 -12.61 -1.19
N ALA A 791 10.19 -12.07 0.03
CA ALA A 791 11.20 -12.25 1.07
C ALA A 791 11.18 -13.65 1.70
N PHE A 792 10.04 -14.12 2.23
CA PHE A 792 9.97 -15.37 3.01
C PHE A 792 10.29 -16.65 2.21
N PRO A 793 10.05 -16.75 0.89
CA PRO A 793 10.55 -17.87 0.09
C PRO A 793 12.08 -18.03 0.10
N ILE A 794 12.83 -16.93 0.18
CA ILE A 794 14.30 -16.95 0.28
C ILE A 794 14.73 -17.55 1.63
N LEU A 795 14.01 -17.23 2.72
CA LEU A 795 14.15 -17.87 4.03
C LEU A 795 13.97 -19.41 3.91
N VAL A 796 12.93 -19.87 3.24
CA VAL A 796 12.68 -21.32 3.04
C VAL A 796 13.84 -21.95 2.27
N ILE A 797 14.27 -21.36 1.15
CA ILE A 797 15.34 -21.90 0.30
C ILE A 797 16.69 -21.91 1.03
N ALA A 798 17.01 -20.86 1.79
CA ALA A 798 18.24 -20.81 2.59
C ALA A 798 18.31 -21.92 3.64
N LEU A 799 17.17 -22.26 4.28
CA LEU A 799 17.09 -23.39 5.20
C LEU A 799 17.19 -24.76 4.49
N VAL A 800 16.58 -24.91 3.31
CA VAL A 800 16.70 -26.13 2.50
C VAL A 800 18.15 -26.36 2.07
N LEU A 801 18.81 -25.33 1.52
CA LEU A 801 20.23 -25.38 1.18
C LEU A 801 21.09 -25.71 2.40
N ARG A 802 20.80 -25.11 3.56
CA ARG A 802 21.52 -25.41 4.81
C ARG A 802 21.44 -26.90 5.16
N LYS A 803 20.26 -27.53 4.99
CA LYS A 803 20.10 -28.97 5.21
C LYS A 803 20.77 -29.81 4.13
N GLN A 804 20.73 -29.41 2.87
CA GLN A 804 21.44 -30.09 1.78
C GLN A 804 22.95 -30.09 2.00
N PHE A 805 23.55 -28.95 2.36
CA PHE A 805 24.97 -28.86 2.69
C PHE A 805 25.35 -29.67 3.95
N GLN A 806 24.55 -29.63 5.02
CA GLN A 806 24.80 -30.46 6.21
C GLN A 806 24.86 -31.96 5.87
N VAL A 807 23.88 -32.47 5.12
CA VAL A 807 23.86 -33.88 4.69
C VAL A 807 24.99 -34.18 3.68
N TYR A 808 25.40 -33.19 2.87
CA TYR A 808 26.51 -33.34 1.94
C TYR A 808 27.89 -33.36 2.62
N ASP A 809 28.11 -32.61 3.68
CA ASP A 809 29.39 -32.66 4.42
C ASP A 809 29.50 -33.93 5.29
N GLU A 810 28.38 -34.47 5.76
CA GLU A 810 28.33 -35.70 6.57
C GLU A 810 28.35 -37.00 5.73
N THR A 811 27.51 -37.08 4.69
CA THR A 811 27.36 -38.29 3.85
C THR A 811 27.91 -38.09 2.44
N GLY A 812 27.87 -36.84 1.95
CA GLY A 812 28.13 -36.41 0.58
C GLY A 812 27.41 -37.17 -0.52
N TYR A 813 26.19 -37.58 -0.22
CA TYR A 813 25.12 -37.49 -1.20
C TYR A 813 24.50 -36.10 -1.09
N PHE A 814 24.35 -35.40 -2.22
CA PHE A 814 23.63 -34.13 -2.26
C PHE A 814 22.17 -34.44 -2.54
N ILE A 815 21.36 -34.42 -1.49
CA ILE A 815 19.94 -34.80 -1.53
C ILE A 815 19.13 -33.86 -2.43
N THR A 816 18.00 -34.35 -2.93
CA THR A 816 17.09 -33.54 -3.75
C THR A 816 16.52 -32.36 -2.95
N PHE A 817 16.10 -31.30 -3.64
CA PHE A 817 15.48 -30.14 -2.98
C PHE A 817 14.22 -30.54 -2.18
N ALA A 818 13.42 -31.48 -2.71
CA ALA A 818 12.23 -31.99 -2.04
C ALA A 818 12.55 -32.75 -0.72
N GLU A 819 13.60 -33.57 -0.69
CA GLU A 819 14.08 -34.23 0.54
C GLU A 819 14.65 -33.23 1.55
N GLY A 820 15.39 -32.22 1.08
CA GLY A 820 15.89 -31.13 1.91
C GLY A 820 14.76 -30.31 2.55
N LEU A 821 13.67 -30.11 1.82
CA LEU A 821 12.47 -29.42 2.32
C LEU A 821 11.69 -30.24 3.34
N ASP A 822 11.46 -31.54 3.11
CA ASP A 822 10.82 -32.41 4.11
C ASP A 822 11.64 -32.49 5.41
N SER A 823 12.98 -32.53 5.32
CA SER A 823 13.87 -32.46 6.48
C SER A 823 13.78 -31.11 7.22
N THR A 824 13.73 -30.01 6.47
CA THR A 824 13.61 -28.63 6.99
C THR A 824 12.28 -28.42 7.71
N LEU A 825 11.17 -28.92 7.15
CA LEU A 825 9.82 -28.83 7.69
C LEU A 825 9.67 -29.55 9.03
N ARG A 826 10.34 -30.70 9.21
CA ARG A 826 10.29 -31.48 10.45
C ARG A 826 11.21 -30.96 11.56
N SER A 827 12.14 -30.05 11.26
CA SER A 827 13.22 -29.69 12.19
C SER A 827 13.37 -28.17 12.38
N SER A 828 14.04 -27.48 11.46
CA SER A 828 14.45 -26.09 11.66
C SER A 828 13.35 -25.06 11.44
N LEU A 829 12.41 -25.30 10.51
CA LEU A 829 11.40 -24.29 10.16
C LEU A 829 10.40 -24.02 11.30
N PRO A 830 9.80 -25.02 11.99
CA PRO A 830 8.83 -24.74 13.05
C PRO A 830 9.45 -23.98 14.23
N ILE A 831 10.68 -24.35 14.62
CA ILE A 831 11.41 -23.70 15.71
C ILE A 831 11.72 -22.24 15.34
N LEU A 832 12.16 -21.99 14.10
CA LEU A 832 12.43 -20.63 13.65
C LEU A 832 11.13 -19.80 13.58
N LEU A 833 10.06 -20.30 12.98
CA LEU A 833 8.79 -19.57 12.91
C LEU A 833 8.23 -19.24 14.30
N LEU A 834 8.38 -20.14 15.28
CA LEU A 834 8.04 -19.86 16.67
C LEU A 834 8.89 -18.73 17.27
N ALA A 835 10.22 -18.80 17.12
CA ALA A 835 11.13 -17.76 17.58
C ALA A 835 10.85 -16.39 16.93
N MET A 836 10.55 -16.37 15.63
CA MET A 836 10.17 -15.17 14.89
C MET A 836 8.80 -14.62 15.32
N SER A 837 7.86 -15.47 15.73
CA SER A 837 6.56 -15.05 16.28
C SER A 837 6.70 -14.41 17.66
N LEU A 838 7.59 -14.95 18.50
CA LEU A 838 7.94 -14.36 19.80
C LEU A 838 8.67 -13.02 19.61
N LEU A 839 9.58 -12.93 18.64
CA LEU A 839 10.24 -11.67 18.28
C LEU A 839 9.22 -10.63 17.76
N ALA A 840 8.28 -11.02 16.90
CA ALA A 840 7.19 -10.16 16.44
C ALA A 840 6.39 -9.56 17.60
N SER A 841 6.02 -10.41 18.55
CA SER A 841 5.27 -10.03 19.75
C SER A 841 6.09 -9.07 20.62
N SER A 842 7.39 -9.36 20.81
CA SER A 842 8.30 -8.52 21.60
C SER A 842 8.50 -7.13 20.97
N LEU A 843 8.68 -7.05 19.65
CA LEU A 843 8.84 -5.79 18.91
C LEU A 843 7.56 -4.94 19.02
N ALA A 844 6.39 -5.54 18.81
CA ALA A 844 5.09 -4.88 18.95
C ALA A 844 4.85 -4.35 20.38
N THR A 845 5.22 -5.12 21.42
CA THR A 845 5.09 -4.65 22.82
C THR A 845 6.15 -3.65 23.26
N SER A 846 7.31 -3.59 22.58
CA SER A 846 8.37 -2.67 22.97
C SER A 846 8.01 -1.23 22.63
N THR A 847 7.78 -0.39 23.63
CA THR A 847 7.68 1.07 23.43
C THR A 847 9.04 1.64 23.02
N THR A 848 10.11 1.14 23.62
CA THR A 848 11.51 1.45 23.31
C THR A 848 12.26 0.21 22.80
N LEU A 849 12.78 0.26 21.57
CA LEU A 849 13.96 -0.53 21.23
C LEU A 849 15.18 0.10 21.94
N PRO A 850 16.23 -0.68 22.26
CA PRO A 850 17.52 -0.08 22.58
C PRO A 850 17.94 0.80 21.40
N PRO A 851 18.58 1.96 21.62
CA PRO A 851 19.07 2.78 20.51
C PRO A 851 19.97 1.90 19.64
N SER A 852 19.59 1.76 18.36
CA SER A 852 20.45 1.09 17.40
C SER A 852 21.70 1.93 17.23
N ASP A 853 22.83 1.44 17.75
CA ASP A 853 24.16 1.92 17.40
C ASP A 853 24.41 1.66 15.91
N ASP A 854 23.80 2.50 15.07
CA ASP A 854 24.12 2.62 13.65
C ASP A 854 25.55 3.20 13.60
N PRO A 855 26.58 2.46 13.13
CA PRO A 855 27.99 2.80 13.40
C PRO A 855 28.51 4.13 12.82
N PHE A 856 27.63 4.90 12.18
CA PHE A 856 27.93 6.11 11.43
C PHE A 856 27.14 7.36 11.88
N HIS A 857 26.26 7.27 12.89
CA HIS A 857 25.57 8.43 13.44
C HIS A 857 26.21 8.92 14.75
N TRP A 858 26.49 10.22 14.81
CA TRP A 858 27.10 10.90 15.95
C TRP A 858 26.05 11.32 16.99
N ARG A 859 26.45 11.37 18.27
CA ARG A 859 25.55 11.64 19.39
C ARG A 859 25.04 13.09 19.39
N THR A 860 23.72 13.27 19.43
CA THR A 860 23.05 14.54 19.75
C THR A 860 22.58 14.56 21.21
N ASN A 861 22.45 15.75 21.79
CA ASN A 861 22.23 15.93 23.23
C ASN A 861 20.82 15.55 23.71
N SER A 862 20.75 15.06 24.95
CA SER A 862 19.57 14.45 25.56
C SER A 862 18.67 15.43 26.32
N THR A 863 17.67 16.01 25.67
CA THR A 863 16.53 16.70 26.34
C THR A 863 15.15 16.37 25.77
N GLU A 864 15.05 15.71 24.62
CA GLU A 864 13.81 15.12 24.12
C GLU A 864 14.06 13.64 23.78
N SER A 865 13.08 12.77 23.97
CA SER A 865 13.15 11.38 23.50
C SER A 865 12.96 11.37 21.98
N PRO A 866 14.00 11.07 21.17
CA PRO A 866 13.85 11.12 19.72
C PRO A 866 12.85 10.05 19.26
N ILE A 867 11.86 10.47 18.47
CA ILE A 867 10.88 9.55 17.87
C ILE A 867 11.61 8.70 16.83
N ASP A 868 11.78 7.41 17.11
CA ASP A 868 12.35 6.47 16.14
C ASP A 868 11.33 6.15 15.03
N PHE A 869 11.50 6.81 13.88
CA PHE A 869 10.67 6.61 12.70
C PHE A 869 10.94 5.27 11.97
N THR A 870 11.97 4.51 12.35
CA THR A 870 12.34 3.21 11.75
C THR A 870 11.89 2.00 12.59
N LYS A 871 11.33 2.23 13.78
CA LYS A 871 10.86 1.20 14.72
C LYS A 871 9.99 0.11 14.09
N ASN A 872 9.14 0.49 13.12
CA ASN A 872 8.18 -0.42 12.47
C ASN A 872 8.74 -1.08 11.19
N ASP A 873 10.04 -0.96 10.90
CA ASP A 873 10.66 -1.51 9.69
C ASP A 873 10.99 -3.00 9.81
N LEU A 874 10.91 -3.57 11.01
CA LEU A 874 11.30 -4.94 11.29
C LEU A 874 10.15 -5.93 11.11
N LEU A 875 10.46 -7.05 10.46
CA LEU A 875 9.66 -8.28 10.35
C LEU A 875 8.30 -8.07 9.64
N LEU A 876 7.23 -7.87 10.41
CA LEU A 876 5.87 -7.61 9.92
C LEU A 876 5.40 -6.17 10.17
N GLY A 877 6.23 -5.33 10.79
CA GLY A 877 5.96 -3.91 11.02
C GLY A 877 4.66 -3.59 11.76
N SER A 878 4.08 -4.57 12.46
CA SER A 878 2.78 -4.45 13.15
C SER A 878 2.96 -3.95 14.57
N GLN A 879 2.22 -2.92 14.95
CA GLN A 879 2.26 -2.35 16.30
C GLN A 879 1.47 -3.20 17.33
N ASP A 880 0.52 -4.02 16.87
CA ASP A 880 -0.26 -4.93 17.72
C ASP A 880 0.37 -6.32 17.86
N ALA A 881 0.68 -6.73 19.09
CA ALA A 881 1.18 -8.07 19.39
C ALA A 881 0.16 -9.20 19.08
N PHE A 882 -1.11 -8.86 18.84
CA PHE A 882 -2.16 -9.82 18.45
C PHE A 882 -1.82 -10.55 17.14
N PHE A 883 -1.14 -9.91 16.19
CA PHE A 883 -0.88 -10.46 14.86
C PHE A 883 0.31 -11.45 14.78
N TRP A 884 0.83 -11.93 15.93
CA TRP A 884 1.93 -12.91 15.99
C TRP A 884 1.70 -14.15 15.10
N PHE A 885 0.44 -14.57 14.94
CA PHE A 885 0.05 -15.74 14.14
C PHE A 885 0.21 -15.53 12.62
N LEU A 886 0.39 -14.30 12.13
CA LEU A 886 0.66 -14.04 10.71
C LEU A 886 2.02 -14.59 10.28
N VAL A 887 3.03 -14.60 11.16
CA VAL A 887 4.38 -15.13 10.86
C VAL A 887 4.34 -16.60 10.43
N PRO A 888 3.74 -17.55 11.18
CA PRO A 888 3.65 -18.94 10.75
C PRO A 888 2.71 -19.14 9.55
N ILE A 889 1.67 -18.31 9.37
CA ILE A 889 0.81 -18.36 8.18
C ILE A 889 1.60 -17.99 6.92
N PHE A 890 2.32 -16.86 6.93
CA PHE A 890 3.16 -16.47 5.79
C PHE A 890 4.31 -17.45 5.55
N GLY A 891 4.90 -18.01 6.62
CA GLY A 891 5.89 -19.08 6.50
C GLY A 891 5.33 -20.34 5.82
N LEU A 892 4.11 -20.76 6.18
CA LEU A 892 3.43 -21.90 5.57
C LEU A 892 3.07 -21.63 4.10
N ILE A 893 2.53 -20.45 3.79
CA ILE A 893 2.23 -20.05 2.40
C ILE A 893 3.50 -20.03 1.56
N SER A 894 4.61 -19.49 2.10
CA SER A 894 5.90 -19.45 1.42
C SER A 894 6.45 -20.85 1.11
N VAL A 895 6.31 -21.82 2.04
CA VAL A 895 6.60 -23.23 1.74
C VAL A 895 5.73 -23.74 0.61
N GLY A 896 4.42 -23.48 0.64
CA GLY A 896 3.49 -23.86 -0.43
C GLY A 896 3.94 -23.36 -1.80
N VAL A 897 4.24 -22.06 -1.89
CA VAL A 897 4.72 -21.41 -3.13
C VAL A 897 6.08 -21.97 -3.56
N CYS A 898 7.03 -22.19 -2.64
CA CYS A 898 8.31 -22.83 -2.96
C CYS A 898 8.13 -24.24 -3.55
N VAL A 899 7.19 -25.05 -3.03
CA VAL A 899 6.93 -26.40 -3.58
C VAL A 899 6.31 -26.32 -4.96
N MET A 900 5.31 -25.46 -5.17
CA MET A 900 4.70 -25.26 -6.49
C MET A 900 5.76 -24.80 -7.51
N MET A 901 6.57 -23.81 -7.14
CA MET A 901 7.65 -23.31 -8.00
C MET A 901 8.72 -24.37 -8.29
N ASN A 902 9.07 -25.21 -7.31
CA ASN A 902 9.95 -26.37 -7.50
C ASN A 902 9.38 -27.34 -8.55
N TYR A 903 8.10 -27.74 -8.45
CA TYR A 903 7.51 -28.67 -9.42
C TYR A 903 7.33 -28.05 -10.82
N VAL A 904 7.02 -26.75 -10.91
CA VAL A 904 7.01 -26.02 -12.19
C VAL A 904 8.42 -26.02 -12.82
N ALA A 905 9.45 -25.68 -12.04
CA ALA A 905 10.84 -25.69 -12.51
C ALA A 905 11.34 -27.10 -12.88
N LEU A 906 10.99 -28.14 -12.12
CA LEU A 906 11.31 -29.55 -12.46
C LEU A 906 10.61 -30.00 -13.74
N SER A 907 9.36 -29.56 -13.96
CA SER A 907 8.60 -29.86 -15.17
C SER A 907 9.24 -29.19 -16.39
N LEU A 908 9.54 -27.89 -16.30
CA LEU A 908 10.24 -27.12 -17.34
C LEU A 908 11.61 -27.74 -17.68
N LEU A 909 12.44 -28.03 -16.67
CA LEU A 909 13.73 -28.69 -16.86
C LEU A 909 13.59 -30.06 -17.51
N SER A 910 12.58 -30.84 -17.12
CA SER A 910 12.36 -32.18 -17.68
C SER A 910 11.92 -32.14 -19.14
N VAL A 911 11.11 -31.16 -19.53
CA VAL A 911 10.71 -30.88 -20.92
C VAL A 911 11.92 -30.41 -21.74
N LEU A 912 12.68 -29.43 -21.25
CA LEU A 912 13.90 -28.95 -21.93
C LEU A 912 14.97 -30.04 -22.04
N SER A 913 15.14 -30.88 -21.02
CA SER A 913 16.04 -32.05 -21.00
C SER A 913 15.62 -33.11 -22.02
N PHE A 914 14.31 -33.30 -22.23
CA PHE A 914 13.78 -34.18 -23.27
C PHE A 914 14.07 -33.65 -24.68
N PHE A 915 13.78 -32.37 -24.96
CA PHE A 915 14.08 -31.75 -26.26
C PHE A 915 15.59 -31.69 -26.55
N TYR A 916 16.41 -31.37 -25.56
CA TYR A 916 17.87 -31.43 -25.68
C TYR A 916 18.36 -32.83 -26.04
N GLY A 917 17.81 -33.87 -25.39
CA GLY A 917 18.06 -35.26 -25.73
C GLY A 917 17.63 -35.62 -27.16
N LEU A 918 16.46 -35.19 -27.61
CA LEU A 918 15.97 -35.44 -28.97
C LEU A 918 16.86 -34.82 -30.05
N LEU A 919 17.38 -33.61 -29.80
CA LEU A 919 18.29 -32.89 -30.69
C LEU A 919 19.68 -33.58 -30.75
N ASN A 920 20.28 -33.86 -29.60
CA ASN A 920 21.60 -34.51 -29.56
C ASN A 920 21.58 -35.99 -29.96
N SER A 921 20.46 -36.71 -29.76
CA SER A 921 20.33 -38.12 -30.14
C SER A 921 20.46 -38.36 -31.65
N LYS A 922 20.31 -37.33 -32.49
CA LYS A 922 20.57 -37.42 -33.94
C LYS A 922 22.04 -37.22 -34.33
N SER A 923 22.89 -36.76 -33.41
CA SER A 923 24.26 -36.32 -33.72
C SER A 923 25.39 -37.25 -33.23
N GLY A 924 25.08 -38.32 -32.49
CA GLY A 924 26.12 -39.26 -32.05
C GLY A 924 25.64 -40.36 -31.11
N TYR A 925 25.73 -41.60 -31.58
CA TYR A 925 25.59 -42.79 -30.74
C TYR A 925 26.85 -42.92 -29.87
N ILE A 926 26.83 -42.37 -28.65
CA ILE A 926 27.98 -42.42 -27.73
C ILE A 926 28.29 -43.90 -27.42
N LYS A 927 29.46 -44.35 -27.87
CA LYS A 927 29.93 -45.73 -27.69
C LYS A 927 30.03 -46.05 -26.20
N ARG A 928 29.57 -47.23 -25.82
CA ARG A 928 29.22 -47.61 -24.43
C ARG A 928 30.43 -47.95 -23.53
N ASP A 929 31.65 -47.86 -24.06
CA ASP A 929 32.84 -48.51 -23.50
C ASP A 929 33.82 -47.55 -22.78
N ASP A 930 33.80 -46.23 -23.05
CA ASP A 930 34.69 -45.25 -22.39
C ASP A 930 34.15 -44.84 -21.01
N LYS A 931 34.23 -45.77 -20.04
CA LYS A 931 33.57 -45.67 -18.74
C LYS A 931 34.38 -44.98 -17.63
N GLY A 932 35.43 -44.23 -17.99
CA GLY A 932 36.27 -43.49 -17.05
C GLY A 932 36.85 -42.21 -17.64
N ASN A 933 36.64 -41.08 -16.95
CA ASN A 933 37.35 -39.80 -17.12
C ASN A 933 37.19 -39.03 -18.45
N LEU A 934 36.05 -39.12 -19.13
CA LEU A 934 35.66 -38.08 -20.11
C LEU A 934 35.05 -36.86 -19.40
N PRO A 935 35.44 -35.61 -19.73
CA PRO A 935 34.91 -34.41 -19.09
C PRO A 935 33.42 -34.22 -19.42
N THR A 936 32.64 -33.81 -18.42
CA THR A 936 31.16 -33.78 -18.45
C THR A 936 30.57 -32.88 -19.53
N PHE A 937 31.33 -31.93 -20.07
CA PHE A 937 30.90 -30.99 -21.11
C PHE A 937 32.02 -30.76 -22.13
N SER A 938 31.68 -30.43 -23.38
CA SER A 938 32.64 -29.93 -24.37
C SER A 938 33.06 -28.50 -24.01
N THR A 939 34.19 -28.38 -23.32
CA THR A 939 34.64 -27.12 -22.74
C THR A 939 35.51 -26.29 -23.69
N PRO A 940 35.26 -24.97 -23.88
CA PRO A 940 36.27 -24.08 -24.44
C PRO A 940 37.52 -24.03 -23.54
N THR A 941 38.68 -23.77 -24.13
CA THR A 941 39.97 -23.74 -23.44
C THR A 941 39.98 -22.77 -22.24
N PRO A 942 40.75 -23.06 -21.17
CA PRO A 942 40.76 -22.21 -19.97
C PRO A 942 41.15 -20.76 -20.27
N ARG A 943 42.03 -20.55 -21.25
CA ARG A 943 42.38 -19.21 -21.77
C ARG A 943 41.18 -18.48 -22.39
N ARG A 944 40.40 -19.15 -23.25
CA ARG A 944 39.21 -18.57 -23.90
C ARG A 944 38.10 -18.25 -22.90
N ARG A 945 38.00 -19.05 -21.83
CA ARG A 945 37.10 -18.79 -20.70
C ARG A 945 37.49 -17.54 -19.92
N LEU A 946 38.74 -17.47 -19.46
CA LEU A 946 39.27 -16.31 -18.73
C LEU A 946 39.08 -15.02 -19.54
N ILE A 947 39.31 -15.06 -20.85
CA ILE A 947 39.06 -13.94 -21.77
C ILE A 947 37.57 -13.59 -21.83
N ASN A 948 36.67 -14.55 -22.06
CA ASN A 948 35.22 -14.29 -22.14
C ASN A 948 34.67 -13.71 -20.82
N THR A 949 35.09 -14.24 -19.68
CA THR A 949 34.68 -13.76 -18.36
C THR A 949 35.27 -12.38 -18.07
N ALA A 950 36.53 -12.12 -18.42
CA ALA A 950 37.14 -10.79 -18.30
C ALA A 950 36.43 -9.75 -19.19
N VAL A 951 36.07 -10.11 -20.43
CA VAL A 951 35.30 -9.24 -21.35
C VAL A 951 33.90 -8.96 -20.78
N LEU A 952 33.21 -9.97 -20.24
CA LEU A 952 31.89 -9.76 -19.61
C LEU A 952 31.98 -8.85 -18.38
N LEU A 953 32.98 -9.04 -17.52
CA LEU A 953 33.19 -8.19 -16.34
C LEU A 953 33.60 -6.76 -16.74
N LEU A 954 34.39 -6.59 -17.82
CA LEU A 954 34.74 -5.28 -18.37
C LEU A 954 33.51 -4.56 -18.96
N LEU A 955 32.62 -5.28 -19.67
CA LEU A 955 31.35 -4.73 -20.14
C LEU A 955 30.45 -4.31 -18.97
N VAL A 956 30.37 -5.11 -17.91
CA VAL A 956 29.64 -4.75 -16.68
C VAL A 956 30.24 -3.51 -15.99
N ALA A 957 31.55 -3.37 -16.01
CA ALA A 957 32.25 -2.21 -15.43
C ALA A 957 32.07 -0.89 -16.22
N THR A 958 31.56 -0.94 -17.46
CA THR A 958 31.64 0.20 -18.40
C THR A 958 30.34 0.57 -19.10
N THR A 959 29.48 -0.40 -19.42
CA THR A 959 28.37 -0.21 -20.38
C THR A 959 27.09 -0.94 -20.01
N ILE A 960 27.19 -2.07 -19.30
CA ILE A 960 26.05 -2.96 -19.01
C ILE A 960 25.79 -2.99 -17.49
N PRO A 961 24.55 -2.83 -17.00
CA PRO A 961 24.24 -2.95 -15.58
C PRO A 961 24.42 -4.40 -15.10
N TYR A 962 24.88 -4.61 -13.85
CA TYR A 962 25.16 -5.95 -13.33
C TYR A 962 23.92 -6.87 -13.35
N GLN A 963 22.73 -6.30 -13.27
CA GLN A 963 21.44 -6.97 -13.34
C GLN A 963 21.24 -7.74 -14.66
N PHE A 964 21.74 -7.20 -15.79
CA PHE A 964 21.72 -7.92 -17.08
C PHE A 964 22.66 -9.13 -17.06
N ALA A 965 23.88 -8.97 -16.53
CA ALA A 965 24.83 -10.07 -16.40
C ALA A 965 24.30 -11.17 -15.45
N TYR A 966 23.53 -10.79 -14.42
CA TYR A 966 22.81 -11.72 -13.56
C TYR A 966 21.71 -12.51 -14.30
N MET A 967 20.92 -11.84 -15.15
CA MET A 967 19.94 -12.49 -16.02
C MET A 967 20.61 -13.48 -16.99
N VAL A 968 21.72 -13.08 -17.63
CA VAL A 968 22.52 -13.97 -18.50
C VAL A 968 23.05 -15.17 -17.70
N ALA A 969 23.57 -14.95 -16.48
CA ALA A 969 24.00 -16.03 -15.60
C ALA A 969 22.86 -17.00 -15.23
N CYS A 970 21.64 -16.50 -15.01
CA CYS A 970 20.45 -17.35 -14.81
C CYS A 970 20.11 -18.21 -16.03
N ILE A 971 20.21 -17.65 -17.25
CA ILE A 971 19.97 -18.39 -18.51
C ILE A 971 21.05 -19.47 -18.73
N VAL A 972 22.33 -19.13 -18.49
CA VAL A 972 23.44 -20.09 -18.56
C VAL A 972 23.29 -21.18 -17.50
N GLN A 973 22.82 -20.83 -16.30
CA GLN A 973 22.56 -21.81 -15.24
C GLN A 973 21.39 -22.73 -15.57
N LEU A 974 20.30 -22.21 -16.16
CA LEU A 974 19.20 -23.03 -16.68
C LEU A 974 19.70 -24.05 -17.72
N ALA A 975 20.49 -23.59 -18.70
CA ALA A 975 21.10 -24.47 -19.69
C ALA A 975 22.04 -25.52 -19.06
N THR A 976 22.79 -25.14 -18.03
CA THR A 976 23.66 -26.05 -17.27
C THR A 976 22.86 -27.11 -16.52
N CYS A 977 21.74 -26.75 -15.89
CA CYS A 977 20.82 -27.68 -15.23
C CYS A 977 20.19 -28.67 -16.23
N VAL A 978 19.77 -28.21 -17.41
CA VAL A 978 19.22 -29.06 -18.48
C VAL A 978 20.21 -30.13 -18.91
N ARG A 979 21.48 -29.75 -19.16
CA ARG A 979 22.53 -30.70 -19.54
C ARG A 979 22.86 -31.64 -18.38
N ALA A 980 23.04 -31.12 -17.16
CA ALA A 980 23.34 -31.93 -15.97
C ALA A 980 22.26 -32.99 -15.71
N GLN A 981 20.98 -32.63 -15.83
CA GLN A 981 19.86 -33.57 -15.68
C GLN A 981 19.85 -34.63 -16.79
N TRP A 982 20.17 -34.26 -18.04
CA TRP A 982 20.29 -35.21 -19.15
C TRP A 982 21.43 -36.22 -18.92
N HIS A 983 22.64 -35.74 -18.61
CA HIS A 983 23.78 -36.62 -18.31
C HIS A 983 23.54 -37.53 -17.09
N ALA A 984 22.85 -37.05 -16.05
CA ALA A 984 22.50 -37.87 -14.87
C ALA A 984 21.50 -39.00 -15.21
N LYS A 985 20.52 -38.73 -16.09
CA LYS A 985 19.57 -39.75 -16.60
C LYS A 985 20.29 -40.83 -17.41
N GLU A 986 21.22 -40.43 -18.29
CA GLU A 986 21.92 -41.32 -19.21
C GLU A 986 22.97 -42.20 -18.50
N THR A 987 23.91 -41.56 -17.79
CA THR A 987 25.02 -42.26 -17.12
C THR A 987 24.60 -43.06 -15.88
N LYS A 988 23.50 -42.67 -15.24
CA LYS A 988 22.95 -43.23 -13.99
C LYS A 988 23.92 -43.25 -12.78
N SER A 989 25.02 -42.50 -12.85
CA SER A 989 26.04 -42.40 -11.80
C SER A 989 25.64 -41.47 -10.66
N THR A 990 25.97 -41.86 -9.42
CA THR A 990 25.67 -41.06 -8.21
C THR A 990 26.33 -39.68 -8.22
N THR A 991 27.53 -39.56 -8.80
CA THR A 991 28.25 -38.28 -8.91
C THR A 991 27.50 -37.29 -9.81
N HIS A 992 26.94 -37.75 -10.93
CA HIS A 992 26.15 -36.90 -11.83
C HIS A 992 24.79 -36.52 -11.22
N TYR A 993 24.16 -37.40 -10.42
CA TYR A 993 22.96 -37.02 -9.65
C TYR A 993 23.25 -35.98 -8.56
N ASN A 994 24.33 -36.12 -7.80
CA ASN A 994 24.76 -35.12 -6.81
C ASN A 994 24.97 -33.75 -7.47
N PHE A 995 25.67 -33.72 -8.59
CA PHE A 995 25.92 -32.50 -9.37
C PHE A 995 24.63 -31.88 -9.92
N ALA A 996 23.73 -32.68 -10.50
CA ALA A 996 22.43 -32.20 -11.00
C ALA A 996 21.55 -31.60 -9.88
N ASN A 997 21.50 -32.24 -8.71
CA ASN A 997 20.76 -31.73 -7.55
C ASN A 997 21.38 -30.42 -7.01
N PHE A 998 22.70 -30.32 -7.00
CA PHE A 998 23.43 -29.11 -6.61
C PHE A 998 23.14 -27.94 -7.56
N THR A 999 23.35 -28.13 -8.88
CA THR A 999 23.09 -27.08 -9.88
C THR A 999 21.64 -26.61 -9.85
N TYR A 1000 20.69 -27.54 -9.64
CA TYR A 1000 19.27 -27.24 -9.53
C TYR A 1000 18.93 -26.41 -8.28
N SER A 1001 19.54 -26.72 -7.14
CA SER A 1001 19.26 -26.02 -5.88
C SER A 1001 19.84 -24.59 -5.88
N ILE A 1002 21.00 -24.39 -6.52
CA ILE A 1002 21.54 -23.05 -6.79
C ILE A 1002 20.70 -22.31 -7.84
N PHE A 1003 20.19 -22.99 -8.87
CA PHE A 1003 19.27 -22.37 -9.84
C PHE A 1003 17.98 -21.87 -9.18
N LEU A 1004 17.36 -22.65 -8.27
CA LEU A 1004 16.19 -22.20 -7.51
C LEU A 1004 16.49 -20.95 -6.67
N LEU A 1005 17.64 -20.89 -6.00
CA LEU A 1005 18.07 -19.69 -5.27
C LEU A 1005 18.20 -18.47 -6.19
N MET A 1006 18.81 -18.64 -7.38
CA MET A 1006 18.95 -17.56 -8.36
C MET A 1006 17.59 -17.10 -8.91
N LEU A 1007 16.68 -18.05 -9.16
CA LEU A 1007 15.34 -17.80 -9.70
C LEU A 1007 14.47 -16.93 -8.77
N TRP A 1008 14.68 -16.99 -7.45
CA TRP A 1008 13.98 -16.17 -6.46
C TRP A 1008 14.60 -14.77 -6.24
N ILE A 1009 15.87 -14.59 -6.58
CA ILE A 1009 16.55 -13.27 -6.58
C ILE A 1009 16.37 -12.54 -7.93
N LEU A 1010 16.04 -13.27 -8.99
CA LEU A 1010 15.82 -12.73 -10.33
C LEU A 1010 14.76 -11.59 -10.41
N PRO A 1011 13.60 -11.63 -9.71
CA PRO A 1011 12.61 -10.54 -9.79
C PRO A 1011 13.14 -9.17 -9.33
N ILE A 1012 14.02 -9.15 -8.32
CA ILE A 1012 14.69 -7.93 -7.82
C ILE A 1012 15.52 -7.30 -8.95
N ASN A 1013 16.25 -8.13 -9.70
CA ASN A 1013 17.12 -7.69 -10.79
C ASN A 1013 16.36 -7.33 -12.07
N ILE A 1014 15.25 -8.03 -12.39
CA ILE A 1014 14.43 -7.76 -13.58
C ILE A 1014 13.80 -6.37 -13.52
N LEU A 1015 13.30 -5.94 -12.37
CA LEU A 1015 12.59 -4.66 -12.27
C LEU A 1015 13.49 -3.45 -12.58
N VAL A 1016 14.74 -3.46 -12.11
CA VAL A 1016 15.74 -2.44 -12.48
C VAL A 1016 16.16 -2.57 -13.96
N LEU A 1017 16.26 -3.81 -14.49
CA LEU A 1017 16.57 -4.03 -15.90
C LEU A 1017 15.50 -3.48 -16.85
N LEU A 1018 14.22 -3.50 -16.45
CA LEU A 1018 13.13 -2.88 -17.22
C LEU A 1018 13.29 -1.36 -17.32
N VAL A 1019 13.73 -0.68 -16.25
CA VAL A 1019 14.05 0.76 -16.28
C VAL A 1019 15.18 1.05 -17.26
N TRP A 1020 16.27 0.28 -17.19
CA TRP A 1020 17.40 0.43 -18.10
C TRP A 1020 17.01 0.18 -19.56
N ALA A 1021 16.23 -0.87 -19.84
CA ALA A 1021 15.77 -1.19 -21.19
C ALA A 1021 14.84 -0.11 -21.76
N HIS A 1022 13.94 0.46 -20.94
CA HIS A 1022 13.09 1.60 -21.34
C HIS A 1022 13.94 2.81 -21.70
N ASN A 1023 14.87 3.21 -20.81
CA ASN A 1023 15.76 4.34 -21.04
C ASN A 1023 16.62 4.19 -22.31
N LEU A 1024 17.10 2.97 -22.60
CA LEU A 1024 17.89 2.67 -23.79
C LEU A 1024 17.08 2.72 -25.09
N VAL A 1025 15.81 2.33 -25.06
CA VAL A 1025 14.87 2.49 -26.20
C VAL A 1025 14.52 3.96 -26.41
N VAL A 1026 14.40 4.72 -25.34
CA VAL A 1026 14.09 6.16 -25.34
C VAL A 1026 15.28 6.98 -25.88
N HIS A 1027 16.45 6.91 -25.23
CA HIS A 1027 17.67 7.63 -25.66
C HIS A 1027 18.94 6.83 -25.37
N TRP A 1028 19.56 6.31 -26.43
CA TRP A 1028 20.79 5.51 -26.40
C TRP A 1028 22.01 6.16 -25.71
N PHE A 1029 22.08 7.51 -25.69
CA PHE A 1029 23.28 8.25 -25.26
C PHE A 1029 23.26 8.79 -23.83
N MET A 1030 22.18 8.61 -23.06
CA MET A 1030 22.15 9.03 -21.65
C MET A 1030 22.96 8.02 -20.80
N PRO A 1031 24.04 8.44 -20.11
CA PRO A 1031 24.77 7.54 -19.23
C PRO A 1031 23.87 7.13 -18.05
N PHE A 1032 23.52 5.85 -17.97
CA PHE A 1032 22.76 5.31 -16.84
C PHE A 1032 23.70 5.23 -15.63
N SER A 1033 23.62 6.21 -14.73
CA SER A 1033 24.48 6.32 -13.55
C SER A 1033 24.06 5.34 -12.46
N SER A 1034 24.07 4.05 -12.78
CA SER A 1034 23.58 3.00 -11.90
C SER A 1034 24.38 1.71 -12.12
N HIS A 1035 24.98 1.23 -11.04
CA HIS A 1035 25.24 -0.20 -10.85
C HIS A 1035 26.31 -0.87 -11.75
N HIS A 1036 27.38 -0.16 -12.11
CA HIS A 1036 28.63 -0.76 -12.64
C HIS A 1036 29.48 -1.48 -11.55
N ASN A 1037 28.86 -1.92 -10.46
CA ASN A 1037 29.53 -2.61 -9.37
C ASN A 1037 29.78 -4.08 -9.72
N VAL A 1038 30.94 -4.35 -10.33
CA VAL A 1038 31.40 -5.70 -10.73
C VAL A 1038 31.34 -6.71 -9.57
N LEU A 1039 31.63 -6.28 -8.33
CA LEU A 1039 31.60 -7.15 -7.14
C LEU A 1039 30.20 -7.68 -6.82
N SER A 1040 29.13 -6.98 -7.23
CA SER A 1040 27.73 -7.40 -7.03
C SER A 1040 27.27 -8.55 -7.93
N VAL A 1041 28.08 -8.99 -8.90
CA VAL A 1041 27.73 -10.09 -9.82
C VAL A 1041 28.89 -11.05 -10.13
N MET A 1042 30.15 -10.61 -9.99
CA MET A 1042 31.34 -11.45 -10.21
C MET A 1042 31.27 -12.81 -9.50
N PRO A 1043 30.87 -12.92 -8.22
CA PRO A 1043 30.74 -14.21 -7.55
C PRO A 1043 29.74 -15.16 -8.23
N PHE A 1044 28.59 -14.67 -8.68
CA PHE A 1044 27.62 -15.48 -9.43
C PHE A 1044 28.16 -15.90 -10.79
N ILE A 1045 28.85 -15.02 -11.52
CA ILE A 1045 29.46 -15.35 -12.82
C ILE A 1045 30.50 -16.46 -12.65
N LEU A 1046 31.40 -16.34 -11.67
CA LEU A 1046 32.43 -17.36 -11.39
C LEU A 1046 31.82 -18.69 -10.90
N LEU A 1047 30.77 -18.64 -10.08
CA LEU A 1047 30.07 -19.84 -9.59
C LEU A 1047 29.35 -20.57 -10.72
N VAL A 1048 28.65 -19.84 -11.60
CA VAL A 1048 28.01 -20.40 -12.80
C VAL A 1048 29.05 -20.91 -13.78
N GLU A 1049 30.15 -20.19 -14.01
CA GLU A 1049 31.26 -20.67 -14.85
C GLU A 1049 31.81 -22.00 -14.34
N ALA A 1050 32.13 -22.10 -13.04
CA ALA A 1050 32.57 -23.36 -12.42
C ALA A 1050 31.56 -24.49 -12.67
N MET A 1051 30.26 -24.27 -12.41
CA MET A 1051 29.22 -25.25 -12.70
C MET A 1051 29.15 -25.62 -14.20
N THR A 1052 29.35 -24.68 -15.13
CA THR A 1052 29.39 -25.00 -16.57
C THR A 1052 30.58 -25.87 -16.98
N THR A 1053 31.59 -26.02 -16.11
CA THR A 1053 32.71 -26.95 -16.31
C THR A 1053 32.41 -28.38 -15.82
N GLY A 1054 31.29 -28.57 -15.10
CA GLY A 1054 30.93 -29.84 -14.46
C GLY A 1054 31.56 -30.04 -13.08
N THR A 1055 32.17 -29.00 -12.49
CA THR A 1055 32.73 -29.06 -11.13
C THR A 1055 31.67 -28.74 -10.09
N MET A 1056 31.75 -29.45 -8.96
CA MET A 1056 30.92 -29.23 -7.77
C MET A 1056 31.81 -28.71 -6.64
N VAL A 1057 31.23 -27.90 -5.74
CA VAL A 1057 31.93 -27.50 -4.49
C VAL A 1057 32.27 -28.76 -3.70
N PRO A 1058 33.56 -28.99 -3.34
CA PRO A 1058 33.95 -30.20 -2.63
C PRO A 1058 33.48 -30.20 -1.17
N ARG A 1059 33.36 -31.40 -0.58
CA ARG A 1059 32.98 -31.59 0.82
C ARG A 1059 33.91 -30.83 1.76
N VAL A 1060 33.34 -30.16 2.75
CA VAL A 1060 34.09 -29.40 3.75
C VAL A 1060 34.06 -30.16 5.07
N SER A 1061 35.09 -30.97 5.33
CA SER A 1061 35.23 -31.70 6.60
C SER A 1061 35.75 -30.83 7.75
N THR A 1062 36.33 -29.67 7.45
CA THR A 1062 36.94 -28.75 8.42
C THR A 1062 35.90 -27.84 9.11
N ARG A 1063 36.34 -27.02 10.08
CA ARG A 1063 35.49 -26.03 10.78
C ARG A 1063 34.76 -25.06 9.83
N LEU A 1064 35.22 -24.92 8.58
CA LEU A 1064 34.60 -24.06 7.56
C LEU A 1064 33.15 -24.49 7.23
N LYS A 1065 32.75 -25.75 7.46
CA LYS A 1065 31.35 -26.18 7.28
C LYS A 1065 30.36 -25.44 8.19
N ASN A 1066 30.82 -25.05 9.38
CA ASN A 1066 30.02 -24.24 10.30
C ASN A 1066 29.80 -22.83 9.74
N ILE A 1067 30.74 -22.29 8.96
CA ILE A 1067 30.61 -20.99 8.29
C ILE A 1067 29.56 -21.08 7.18
N THR A 1068 29.58 -22.12 6.34
CA THR A 1068 28.52 -22.38 5.33
C THR A 1068 27.14 -22.47 6.00
N SER A 1069 27.02 -23.22 7.11
CA SER A 1069 25.77 -23.30 7.86
C SER A 1069 25.38 -21.99 8.55
N LEU A 1070 26.33 -21.15 8.95
CA LEU A 1070 26.08 -19.86 9.60
C LEU A 1070 25.60 -18.83 8.59
N LEU A 1071 26.25 -18.73 7.42
CA LEU A 1071 25.86 -17.82 6.34
C LEU A 1071 24.44 -18.10 5.83
N LEU A 1072 24.08 -19.37 5.63
CA LEU A 1072 22.73 -19.75 5.21
C LEU A 1072 21.69 -19.50 6.32
N PHE A 1073 22.06 -19.62 7.59
CA PHE A 1073 21.16 -19.29 8.71
C PHE A 1073 21.00 -17.76 8.89
N ALA A 1074 22.08 -17.00 8.68
CA ALA A 1074 22.04 -15.54 8.67
C ALA A 1074 21.19 -15.01 7.51
N LEU A 1075 21.33 -15.57 6.30
CA LEU A 1075 20.46 -15.26 5.15
C LEU A 1075 18.99 -15.55 5.46
N ALA A 1076 18.69 -16.67 6.13
CA ALA A 1076 17.34 -17.03 6.55
C ALA A 1076 16.75 -16.04 7.57
N ILE A 1077 17.50 -15.67 8.61
CA ILE A 1077 17.06 -14.68 9.62
C ILE A 1077 16.90 -13.30 8.95
N TYR A 1078 17.86 -12.87 8.15
CA TYR A 1078 17.83 -11.57 7.49
C TYR A 1078 16.63 -11.44 6.54
N SER A 1079 16.37 -12.47 5.75
CA SER A 1079 15.18 -12.58 4.89
C SER A 1079 13.87 -12.41 5.67
N ALA A 1080 13.80 -12.93 6.90
CA ALA A 1080 12.61 -12.85 7.76
C ALA A 1080 12.48 -11.52 8.52
N VAL A 1081 13.59 -10.92 8.99
CA VAL A 1081 13.58 -9.67 9.78
C VAL A 1081 13.62 -8.43 8.90
N TYR A 1082 14.52 -8.37 7.93
CA TYR A 1082 14.82 -7.16 7.16
C TYR A 1082 14.36 -7.24 5.71
N GLY A 1083 14.25 -8.45 5.14
CA GLY A 1083 13.95 -8.65 3.72
C GLY A 1083 12.62 -8.08 3.22
N VAL A 1084 11.67 -7.79 4.12
CA VAL A 1084 10.36 -7.21 3.80
C VAL A 1084 10.45 -5.69 3.56
N SER A 1085 11.31 -5.00 4.30
CA SER A 1085 11.54 -3.54 4.22
C SER A 1085 12.75 -3.18 3.36
N TYR A 1086 13.81 -3.99 3.37
CA TYR A 1086 15.08 -3.76 2.68
C TYR A 1086 15.37 -4.88 1.67
N GLY A 1087 14.48 -5.06 0.70
CA GLY A 1087 14.54 -6.17 -0.27
C GLY A 1087 15.82 -6.21 -1.10
N TYR A 1088 16.40 -5.05 -1.43
CA TYR A 1088 17.65 -4.94 -2.19
C TYR A 1088 18.84 -5.70 -1.56
N LEU A 1089 18.93 -5.76 -0.23
CA LEU A 1089 20.03 -6.43 0.47
C LEU A 1089 20.01 -7.96 0.32
N LEU A 1090 18.88 -8.55 -0.08
CA LEU A 1090 18.77 -9.99 -0.34
C LEU A 1090 19.67 -10.43 -1.50
N HIS A 1091 19.79 -9.60 -2.56
CA HIS A 1091 20.72 -9.86 -3.66
C HIS A 1091 22.18 -9.89 -3.18
N HIS A 1092 22.60 -8.86 -2.44
CA HIS A 1092 23.99 -8.73 -1.96
C HIS A 1092 24.37 -9.84 -0.96
N LEU A 1093 23.47 -10.24 -0.05
CA LEU A 1093 23.72 -11.36 0.87
C LEU A 1093 23.81 -12.71 0.14
N THR A 1094 23.01 -12.90 -0.92
CA THR A 1094 23.07 -14.12 -1.74
C THR A 1094 24.34 -14.13 -2.60
N ASN A 1095 24.79 -12.96 -3.07
CA ASN A 1095 26.08 -12.78 -3.75
C ASN A 1095 27.28 -13.05 -2.81
N LEU A 1096 27.20 -12.63 -1.54
CA LEU A 1096 28.20 -12.97 -0.51
C LEU A 1096 28.25 -14.48 -0.26
N PHE A 1097 27.10 -15.16 -0.23
CA PHE A 1097 27.05 -16.63 -0.16
C PHE A 1097 27.66 -17.29 -1.41
N ALA A 1098 27.40 -16.76 -2.62
CA ALA A 1098 28.06 -17.23 -3.84
C ALA A 1098 29.59 -17.03 -3.78
N ALA A 1099 30.06 -15.89 -3.25
CA ALA A 1099 31.49 -15.60 -3.06
C ALA A 1099 32.15 -16.60 -2.11
N TRP A 1100 31.46 -16.97 -1.04
CA TRP A 1100 31.90 -18.01 -0.10
C TRP A 1100 32.06 -19.39 -0.79
N LEU A 1101 31.10 -19.80 -1.63
CA LEU A 1101 31.19 -21.05 -2.40
C LEU A 1101 32.36 -21.02 -3.41
N VAL A 1102 32.58 -19.90 -4.09
CA VAL A 1102 33.75 -19.70 -4.97
C VAL A 1102 35.06 -19.74 -4.17
N GLY A 1103 35.10 -19.17 -2.96
CA GLY A 1103 36.24 -19.24 -2.06
C GLY A 1103 36.62 -20.68 -1.67
N ILE A 1104 35.63 -21.52 -1.32
CA ILE A 1104 35.85 -22.95 -1.05
C ILE A 1104 36.40 -23.66 -2.30
N TYR A 1105 35.87 -23.36 -3.48
CA TYR A 1105 36.33 -23.94 -4.75
C TYR A 1105 37.79 -23.54 -5.08
N LEU A 1106 38.17 -22.29 -4.89
CA LEU A 1106 39.54 -21.82 -5.13
C LEU A 1106 40.54 -22.40 -4.11
N PHE A 1107 40.15 -22.50 -2.84
CA PHE A 1107 40.99 -23.07 -1.79
C PHE A 1107 41.26 -24.57 -2.03
N SER A 1108 40.23 -25.33 -2.37
CA SER A 1108 40.32 -26.78 -2.62
C SER A 1108 41.01 -27.16 -3.92
N SER A 1109 40.98 -26.29 -4.94
CA SER A 1109 41.68 -26.51 -6.22
C SER A 1109 43.18 -26.15 -6.19
N GLY A 1110 43.70 -25.72 -5.04
CA GLY A 1110 45.11 -25.33 -4.86
C GLY A 1110 45.46 -24.09 -5.67
N PHE A 1111 44.57 -23.10 -5.72
CA PHE A 1111 44.76 -21.90 -6.52
C PHE A 1111 45.99 -21.08 -6.04
N SER A 1112 46.89 -20.76 -6.97
CA SER A 1112 48.10 -19.97 -6.72
C SER A 1112 48.23 -18.90 -7.80
N PRO A 1113 48.61 -17.65 -7.47
CA PRO A 1113 48.84 -16.60 -8.47
C PRO A 1113 49.86 -17.01 -9.55
N ARG A 1114 50.87 -17.81 -9.19
CA ARG A 1114 51.88 -18.38 -10.10
C ARG A 1114 51.35 -19.43 -11.08
N ARG A 1115 50.12 -19.90 -10.90
CA ARG A 1115 49.42 -20.82 -11.81
C ARG A 1115 48.57 -20.04 -12.81
N LEU A 1116 47.99 -18.91 -12.39
CA LEU A 1116 47.26 -17.99 -13.28
C LEU A 1116 48.20 -17.36 -14.32
N TRP A 1117 49.38 -16.92 -13.90
CA TRP A 1117 50.40 -16.37 -14.81
C TRP A 1117 50.82 -17.35 -15.92
N ARG A 1118 51.12 -18.61 -15.57
CA ARG A 1118 51.46 -19.65 -16.56
C ARG A 1118 50.32 -19.97 -17.55
N ILE A 1119 49.06 -19.88 -17.12
CA ILE A 1119 47.88 -20.06 -18.01
C ILE A 1119 47.71 -18.86 -18.96
N LEU A 1120 48.16 -17.66 -18.57
CA LEU A 1120 48.20 -16.47 -19.43
C LEU A 1120 49.36 -16.52 -20.44
N GLU A 1121 50.51 -17.05 -20.04
CA GLU A 1121 51.71 -17.22 -20.89
C GLU A 1121 51.53 -18.31 -21.97
N GLY A 1122 50.64 -19.28 -21.75
CA GLY A 1122 50.20 -20.22 -22.79
C GLY A 1122 50.82 -21.62 -22.74
N ASP A 1123 51.47 -22.00 -21.63
CA ASP A 1123 51.93 -23.37 -21.40
C ASP A 1123 50.76 -24.32 -21.10
N ASP A 1124 50.26 -24.99 -22.13
CA ASP A 1124 49.36 -26.14 -21.99
C ASP A 1124 50.14 -27.34 -21.40
N ALA A 1125 50.08 -27.47 -20.07
CA ALA A 1125 50.81 -28.50 -19.33
C ALA A 1125 50.27 -29.92 -19.55
N SER A 1126 50.72 -30.57 -20.63
CA SER A 1126 50.63 -32.02 -20.83
C SER A 1126 51.99 -32.70 -20.63
N SER A 1127 52.44 -32.81 -19.38
CA SER A 1127 53.53 -33.71 -19.00
C SER A 1127 53.25 -34.38 -17.63
N PRO A 1128 53.38 -35.71 -17.52
CA PRO A 1128 53.26 -36.41 -16.24
C PRO A 1128 54.52 -36.20 -15.38
N PRO A 1129 54.45 -36.39 -14.05
CA PRO A 1129 55.62 -36.25 -13.18
C PRO A 1129 56.67 -37.32 -13.49
N GLU A 1130 57.94 -36.90 -13.54
CA GLU A 1130 59.07 -37.82 -13.68
C GLU A 1130 59.14 -38.81 -12.51
N SER A 1131 59.36 -40.09 -12.84
CA SER A 1131 59.56 -41.15 -11.86
C SER A 1131 60.96 -41.05 -11.24
N GLY A 1132 61.02 -41.19 -9.91
CA GLY A 1132 62.27 -41.07 -9.16
C GLY A 1132 63.32 -42.14 -9.52
N SER A 1133 64.57 -41.73 -9.61
CA SER A 1133 65.72 -42.61 -9.86
C SER A 1133 66.11 -43.39 -8.60
N HIS A 1134 65.68 -44.64 -8.51
CA HIS A 1134 66.17 -45.56 -7.48
C HIS A 1134 67.59 -46.06 -7.82
N VAL A 1135 68.58 -45.55 -7.08
CA VAL A 1135 69.94 -46.12 -7.03
C VAL A 1135 69.88 -47.53 -6.46
N LYS A 1136 70.24 -48.54 -7.27
CA LYS A 1136 70.60 -49.88 -6.78
C LYS A 1136 72.10 -49.95 -6.53
N LYS A 1137 72.50 -50.03 -5.27
CA LYS A 1137 73.77 -50.69 -4.91
C LYS A 1137 73.53 -52.20 -4.80
N LYS A 1138 74.56 -52.97 -5.15
CA LYS A 1138 74.81 -54.37 -4.81
C LYS A 1138 76.30 -54.47 -4.40
N PRO A 1139 76.72 -55.52 -3.67
CA PRO A 1139 75.91 -56.57 -3.05
C PRO A 1139 75.15 -56.08 -1.82
#